data_AF-A0A819X171-F1
#
_entry.id   AF-A0A819X171-F1
#
_cell.length_a   1.000
_cell.length_b   1.000
_cell.length_c   1.000
_cell.angle_alpha   90.00
_cell.angle_beta   90.00
_cell.angle_gamma   90.00
#
_symmetry.space_group_name_H-M   'P 1'
#
loop_
_entity.id
_entity.type
_entity.pdbx_description
1 polymer ?
#
loop_
_entity_poly.entity_id
_entity_poly.type
_entity_poly.pdbx_seq_one_letter_code
_entity_poly.pdbx_strand_id
1 'polypeptide(L)'
;MKLMVSKCGHSLCENCVENKFSKGVGYCPTCNTELKKSGFRYQIFEDPFVELETDIRKRILKDFNRKEQDFDSLDVYNDYLEMVETYIFNLTNKIDVEETEQKIVEYKETNKEVINKNRGKLSNDEIFIEHLIEQERTAEEMRKKIYEQELQKEQEAKQRVKNDLMEALLHANGNVDQILKKSIEDLERKRKEDVQPIMPNMIKREEDILISLSNDQNQQRLFEYTPPVYDHQGPSVPDKNDLEQLGYLDHVRQERPVERAGGYTREYPCLRAIQEAFDMLLFVKENSLMNVKQDSTDENEPMEKLLFNNMQLTLPLSIKGMIELDRDQFTQIITVPYINIPVEYIQLKQLKDILLILHSFKCVRDLEPRLKQILLDPDIIKTKEDIIKCIPSIEEYIKQSFNFIQVTITYANYTIEQIIKAILPDDLMKDKCVNNGSGYSLIGHIAHFNLRDEVLPYKHIIEFLFHLCFLLRIAAQVILDKLPNVKTVVNKLHEIDSVYRNFELEILAGDPNTIVKCRECKAIFQFDFAKVYWNPRLSTEHERIVEILRPNDIVFDVFAGVGPFVVPASMLGCTVYANDINPECFKWMNINLKKNQPKKLSREYHIFNFDGREFFRTIAFPHIESYQKQVVEDKEKSQHLSNSKIVILMNLPGLALTFLDVISEWLSMNIEEKEQWILPIHIYCYTFSRGEDRVEDVRTRLKLILPNVNNDQISYRFVRQVAPNKDMMCAHIRLFDKKNKDDSLTVKPMDNNDLIVKQFQQNFSE
;
A
#
# COMPACT_ATOMS: atom_id res chain seq x y z
N MET A 1 26.50 -5.74 -1.98
CA MET A 1 27.75 -5.46 -2.73
C MET A 1 27.71 -4.01 -3.17
N LYS A 2 28.69 -3.18 -2.82
CA LYS A 2 28.71 -1.76 -3.22
C LYS A 2 29.42 -1.60 -4.57
N LEU A 3 28.76 -0.94 -5.51
CA LEU A 3 29.30 -0.61 -6.83
C LEU A 3 29.78 0.85 -6.84
N MET A 4 30.88 1.08 -7.55
CA MET A 4 31.49 2.39 -7.74
C MET A 4 31.64 2.68 -9.23
N VAL A 5 31.35 3.92 -9.64
CA VAL A 5 31.49 4.40 -11.02
C VAL A 5 32.70 5.32 -11.10
N SER A 6 33.42 5.26 -12.23
CA SER A 6 34.55 6.14 -12.53
C SER A 6 34.24 7.08 -13.70
N LYS A 7 35.16 8.01 -13.98
CA LYS A 7 35.03 8.96 -15.10
C LYS A 7 34.76 8.33 -16.48
N CYS A 8 35.10 7.06 -16.68
CA CYS A 8 34.84 6.38 -17.95
C CYS A 8 33.45 5.74 -18.05
N GLY A 9 32.60 5.86 -17.01
CA GLY A 9 31.23 5.34 -16.98
C GLY A 9 31.08 3.84 -16.69
N HIS A 10 32.17 3.13 -16.35
CA HIS A 10 32.11 1.70 -16.02
C HIS A 10 32.05 1.48 -14.50
N SER A 11 31.14 0.60 -14.08
CA SER A 11 30.99 0.19 -12.68
C SER A 11 31.99 -0.89 -12.28
N LEU A 12 32.61 -0.71 -11.11
CA LEU A 12 33.48 -1.68 -10.46
C LEU A 12 33.03 -1.86 -9.01
N CYS A 13 33.12 -3.09 -8.49
CA CYS A 13 32.86 -3.34 -7.09
C CYS A 13 33.91 -2.66 -6.19
N GLU A 14 33.54 -2.28 -4.96
CA GLU A 14 34.47 -1.65 -4.00
C GLU A 14 35.79 -2.44 -3.85
N ASN A 15 35.71 -3.76 -3.65
CA ASN A 15 36.89 -4.64 -3.57
C ASN A 15 37.72 -4.63 -4.86
N CYS A 16 37.07 -4.47 -6.01
CA CYS A 16 37.71 -4.43 -7.33
C CYS A 16 38.52 -3.13 -7.47
N VAL A 17 37.97 -2.01 -6.98
CA VAL A 17 38.64 -0.71 -6.96
C VAL A 17 39.83 -0.73 -6.01
N GLU A 18 39.68 -1.27 -4.81
CA GLU A 18 40.77 -1.34 -3.83
C GLU A 18 41.95 -2.19 -4.30
N ASN A 19 41.68 -3.35 -4.91
CA ASN A 19 42.73 -4.25 -5.38
C ASN A 19 43.44 -3.73 -6.63
N LYS A 20 42.67 -3.32 -7.67
CA LYS A 20 43.25 -2.90 -8.96
C LYS A 20 43.89 -1.51 -8.94
N PHE A 21 43.43 -0.62 -8.06
CA PHE A 21 43.95 0.74 -7.92
C PHE A 21 44.72 0.94 -6.61
N SER A 22 45.26 -0.14 -6.04
CA SER A 22 46.06 -0.15 -4.80
C SER A 22 47.27 0.79 -4.86
N LYS A 23 47.88 0.95 -6.04
CA LYS A 23 48.99 1.90 -6.30
C LYS A 23 48.52 3.34 -6.59
N GLY A 24 47.22 3.63 -6.48
CA GLY A 24 46.60 4.94 -6.69
C GLY A 24 46.22 5.27 -8.14
N VAL A 25 46.88 4.66 -9.13
CA VAL A 25 46.59 4.79 -10.56
C VAL A 25 46.50 3.40 -11.20
N GLY A 26 45.58 3.20 -12.13
CA GLY A 26 45.38 1.94 -12.83
C GLY A 26 44.55 2.12 -14.10
N TYR A 27 44.31 1.04 -14.83
CA TYR A 27 43.53 1.06 -16.06
C TYR A 27 42.15 0.45 -15.86
N CYS A 28 41.13 1.06 -16.47
CA CYS A 28 39.79 0.49 -16.51
C CYS A 28 39.82 -0.87 -17.23
N PRO A 29 39.25 -1.95 -16.65
CA PRO A 29 39.26 -3.26 -17.31
C PRO A 29 38.38 -3.35 -18.55
N THR A 30 37.44 -2.42 -18.75
CA THR A 30 36.48 -2.45 -19.87
C THR A 30 36.96 -1.62 -21.06
N CYS A 31 37.41 -0.39 -20.82
CA CYS A 31 37.82 0.55 -21.89
C CYS A 31 39.29 0.95 -21.85
N ASN A 32 40.07 0.34 -20.95
CA ASN A 32 41.51 0.57 -20.82
C ASN A 32 41.93 2.04 -20.62
N THR A 33 41.02 2.90 -20.15
CA THR A 33 41.32 4.29 -19.80
C THR A 33 42.09 4.36 -18.49
N GLU A 34 43.10 5.21 -18.41
CA GLU A 34 43.85 5.46 -17.18
C GLU A 34 42.96 6.20 -16.16
N LEU A 35 42.83 5.65 -14.96
CA LEU A 35 41.97 6.15 -13.89
C LEU A 35 42.75 6.23 -12.56
N LYS A 36 42.38 7.22 -11.74
CA LYS A 36 42.91 7.40 -10.38
C LYS A 36 41.91 6.86 -9.35
N LYS A 37 42.39 6.28 -8.24
CA LYS A 37 41.53 5.74 -7.16
C LYS A 37 40.57 6.78 -6.59
N SER A 38 41.00 8.04 -6.47
CA SER A 38 40.15 9.15 -6.01
C SER A 38 39.04 9.55 -6.98
N GLY A 39 39.06 9.06 -8.21
CA GLY A 39 38.05 9.33 -9.23
C GLY A 39 36.86 8.36 -9.22
N PHE A 40 36.80 7.45 -8.25
CA PHE A 40 35.69 6.52 -8.07
C PHE A 40 34.70 7.07 -7.02
N ARG A 41 33.40 6.93 -7.30
CA ARG A 41 32.29 7.34 -6.41
C ARG A 41 31.27 6.20 -6.29
N TYR A 42 30.50 6.16 -5.22
CA TYR A 42 29.44 5.16 -5.07
C TYR A 42 28.32 5.39 -6.09
N GLN A 43 27.87 4.28 -6.69
CA GLN A 43 26.76 4.27 -7.63
C GLN A 43 25.43 4.41 -6.88
N ILE A 44 24.64 5.45 -7.20
CA ILE A 44 23.31 5.69 -6.61
C ILE A 44 22.21 5.16 -7.55
N PHE A 45 22.39 5.34 -8.87
CA PHE A 45 21.45 4.85 -9.88
C PHE A 45 21.81 3.46 -10.39
N GLU A 46 20.82 2.63 -10.76
CA GLU A 46 21.07 1.29 -11.31
C GLU A 46 21.84 1.33 -12.64
N ASP A 47 21.60 2.36 -13.46
CA ASP A 47 22.27 2.56 -14.74
C ASP A 47 23.56 3.41 -14.59
N PRO A 48 24.75 2.86 -14.92
CA PRO A 48 26.02 3.61 -14.91
C PRO A 48 26.06 4.76 -15.93
N PHE A 49 25.23 4.72 -16.97
CA PHE A 49 25.15 5.76 -17.99
C PHE A 49 24.52 7.05 -17.44
N VAL A 50 23.45 6.93 -16.66
CA VAL A 50 22.80 8.06 -15.97
C VAL A 50 23.76 8.74 -15.00
N GLU A 51 24.59 7.96 -14.31
CA GLU A 51 25.66 8.47 -13.44
C GLU A 51 26.75 9.23 -14.21
N LEU A 52 27.06 8.82 -15.43
CA LEU A 52 28.02 9.53 -16.29
C LEU A 52 27.43 10.84 -16.81
N GLU A 53 26.19 10.81 -17.30
CA GLU A 53 25.49 11.98 -17.83
C GLU A 53 25.29 13.05 -16.74
N THR A 54 24.79 12.66 -15.56
CA THR A 54 24.56 13.58 -14.43
C THR A 54 25.84 14.27 -13.97
N ASP A 55 26.98 13.59 -14.04
CA ASP A 55 28.29 14.14 -13.74
C ASP A 55 28.76 15.16 -14.77
N ILE A 56 28.62 14.82 -16.05
CA ILE A 56 28.93 15.72 -17.16
C ILE A 56 28.04 16.95 -17.07
N ARG A 57 26.74 16.76 -16.87
CA ARG A 57 25.74 17.83 -16.68
C ARG A 57 26.12 18.75 -15.52
N LYS A 58 26.46 18.22 -14.35
CA LYS A 58 26.92 19.03 -13.19
C LYS A 58 28.20 19.81 -13.50
N ARG A 59 29.15 19.20 -14.22
CA ARG A 59 30.40 19.87 -14.66
C ARG A 59 30.10 21.03 -15.61
N ILE A 60 29.24 20.80 -16.60
CA ILE A 60 28.88 21.79 -17.62
C ILE A 60 28.06 22.93 -17.00
N LEU A 61 26.99 22.64 -16.25
CA LEU A 61 26.13 23.66 -15.63
C LEU A 61 26.85 24.53 -14.60
N LYS A 62 28.01 24.10 -14.09
CA LYS A 62 28.87 24.94 -13.22
C LYS A 62 29.51 26.10 -13.99
N ASP A 63 29.82 25.89 -15.27
CA ASP A 63 30.40 26.90 -16.16
C ASP A 63 29.30 27.53 -17.06
N PHE A 64 28.19 26.84 -17.32
CA PHE A 64 27.01 27.31 -18.05
C PHE A 64 25.89 27.69 -17.07
N ASN A 65 26.11 28.73 -16.27
CA ASN A 65 25.24 29.16 -15.17
C ASN A 65 24.45 30.44 -15.44
N ARG A 66 24.15 30.73 -16.72
CA ARG A 66 23.27 31.85 -17.08
C ARG A 66 21.82 31.43 -16.88
N LYS A 67 21.01 32.33 -16.33
CA LYS A 67 19.57 32.13 -16.09
C LYS A 67 18.78 32.87 -17.15
N GLU A 68 17.49 32.59 -17.27
CA GLU A 68 16.58 33.25 -18.24
C GLU A 68 16.69 34.78 -18.19
N GLN A 69 16.85 35.36 -16.99
CA GLN A 69 17.03 36.78 -16.74
C GLN A 69 18.30 37.40 -17.36
N ASP A 70 19.27 36.59 -17.77
CA ASP A 70 20.52 37.03 -18.39
C ASP A 70 20.40 37.11 -19.94
N PHE A 71 19.22 36.87 -20.51
CA PHE A 71 18.97 36.88 -21.95
C PHE A 71 17.85 37.87 -22.32
N ASP A 72 17.95 38.46 -23.51
CA ASP A 72 17.00 39.49 -23.97
C ASP A 72 15.65 38.91 -24.41
N SER A 73 15.60 37.62 -24.76
CA SER A 73 14.38 36.91 -25.14
C SER A 73 14.41 35.44 -24.72
N LEU A 74 13.22 34.86 -24.58
CA LEU A 74 13.03 33.45 -24.23
C LEU A 74 13.59 32.51 -25.32
N ASP A 75 13.47 32.88 -26.60
CA ASP A 75 13.98 32.07 -27.71
C ASP A 75 15.51 31.91 -27.62
N VAL A 76 16.23 32.99 -27.33
CA VAL A 76 17.70 32.94 -27.19
C VAL A 76 18.11 32.14 -25.96
N TYR A 77 17.29 32.15 -24.90
CA TYR A 77 17.52 31.30 -23.73
C TYR A 77 17.30 29.82 -24.04
N ASN A 78 16.25 29.49 -24.80
CA ASN A 78 15.98 28.11 -25.24
C ASN A 78 17.07 27.58 -26.17
N ASP A 79 17.51 28.39 -27.14
CA ASP A 79 18.65 28.04 -28.01
C ASP A 79 19.92 27.79 -27.20
N TYR A 80 20.15 28.60 -26.16
CA TYR A 80 21.26 28.41 -25.22
C TYR A 80 21.15 27.09 -24.46
N LEU A 81 19.96 26.72 -23.98
CA LEU A 81 19.73 25.44 -23.31
C LEU A 81 19.92 24.26 -24.25
N GLU A 82 19.42 24.34 -25.48
CA GLU A 82 19.58 23.30 -26.50
C GLU A 82 21.06 23.10 -26.89
N MET A 83 21.82 24.18 -26.99
CA MET A 83 23.26 24.13 -27.17
C MET A 83 23.95 23.43 -25.97
N VAL A 84 23.55 23.72 -24.73
CA VAL A 84 24.08 23.06 -23.53
C VAL A 84 23.77 21.57 -23.53
N GLU A 85 22.54 21.18 -23.86
CA GLU A 85 22.15 19.76 -23.99
C GLU A 85 22.94 19.06 -25.10
N THR A 86 23.18 19.73 -26.22
CA THR A 86 24.02 19.21 -27.31
C THR A 86 25.44 18.92 -26.83
N TYR A 87 26.04 19.81 -26.03
CA TYR A 87 27.36 19.57 -25.45
C TYR A 87 27.37 18.41 -24.46
N ILE A 88 26.34 18.31 -23.60
CA ILE A 88 26.20 17.20 -22.65
C ILE A 88 26.05 15.88 -23.42
N PHE A 89 25.21 15.85 -24.46
CA PHE A 89 24.97 14.67 -25.29
C PHE A 89 26.24 14.21 -26.02
N ASN A 90 26.96 15.14 -26.66
CA ASN A 90 28.20 14.84 -27.37
C ASN A 90 29.26 14.26 -26.44
N LEU A 91 29.45 14.86 -25.26
CA LEU A 91 30.40 14.39 -24.26
C LEU A 91 30.01 13.02 -23.66
N THR A 92 28.72 12.78 -23.47
CA THR A 92 28.21 11.53 -22.89
C THR A 92 28.38 10.37 -23.89
N ASN A 93 28.09 10.61 -25.17
CA ASN A 93 28.19 9.60 -26.24
C ASN A 93 29.57 9.52 -26.90
N LYS A 94 30.54 10.34 -26.46
CA LYS A 94 31.90 10.42 -27.02
C LYS A 94 31.93 10.79 -28.51
N ILE A 95 31.02 11.67 -28.93
CA ILE A 95 30.93 12.21 -30.29
C ILE A 95 31.67 13.55 -30.29
N ASP A 96 32.63 13.72 -31.20
CA ASP A 96 33.36 14.99 -31.42
C ASP A 96 33.86 15.67 -30.13
N VAL A 97 34.44 14.86 -29.23
CA VAL A 97 34.84 15.28 -27.87
C VAL A 97 35.85 16.42 -27.90
N GLU A 98 36.83 16.38 -28.81
CA GLU A 98 37.87 17.41 -28.92
C GLU A 98 37.30 18.76 -29.35
N GLU A 99 36.40 18.78 -30.33
CA GLU A 99 35.73 20.00 -30.79
C GLU A 99 34.79 20.56 -29.72
N THR A 100 34.02 19.69 -29.07
CA THR A 100 33.08 20.08 -28.01
C THR A 100 33.81 20.66 -26.79
N GLU A 101 34.91 20.04 -26.35
CA GLU A 101 35.73 20.58 -25.26
C GLU A 101 36.41 21.90 -25.65
N GLN A 102 36.83 22.09 -26.90
CA GLN A 102 37.33 23.39 -27.37
C GLN A 102 36.28 24.49 -27.27
N LYS A 103 35.04 24.23 -27.72
CA LYS A 103 33.91 25.18 -27.61
C LYS A 103 33.58 25.51 -26.16
N ILE A 104 33.65 24.53 -25.25
CA ILE A 104 33.45 24.74 -23.80
C ILE A 104 34.55 25.66 -23.23
N VAL A 105 35.81 25.45 -23.60
CA VAL A 105 36.93 26.29 -23.17
C VAL A 105 36.80 27.72 -23.69
N GLU A 106 36.45 27.88 -24.96
CA GLU A 106 36.21 29.20 -25.57
C GLU A 106 35.08 29.96 -24.86
N TYR A 107 33.96 29.28 -24.59
CA TYR A 107 32.84 29.85 -23.84
C TYR A 107 33.26 30.28 -22.44
N LYS A 108 34.07 29.46 -21.76
CA LYS A 108 34.56 29.71 -20.40
C LYS A 108 35.49 30.91 -20.32
N GLU A 109 36.40 31.07 -21.28
CA GLU A 109 37.29 32.24 -21.34
C GLU A 109 36.51 33.51 -21.67
N THR A 110 35.56 33.43 -22.61
CA THR A 110 34.75 34.58 -23.04
C THR A 110 33.79 35.06 -21.95
N ASN A 111 33.22 34.15 -21.14
CA ASN A 111 32.18 34.48 -20.16
C ASN A 111 32.64 34.41 -18.69
N LYS A 112 33.95 34.41 -18.45
CA LYS A 112 34.55 34.20 -17.12
C LYS A 112 34.01 35.13 -16.02
N GLU A 113 33.80 36.41 -16.35
CA GLU A 113 33.29 37.40 -15.40
C GLU A 113 31.82 37.16 -15.03
N VAL A 114 30.99 36.81 -16.03
CA VAL A 114 29.56 36.49 -15.86
C VAL A 114 29.40 35.23 -15.02
N ILE A 115 30.20 34.19 -15.30
CA ILE A 115 30.17 32.92 -14.57
C ILE A 115 30.45 33.15 -13.08
N ASN A 116 31.46 33.96 -12.75
CA ASN A 116 31.79 34.26 -11.36
C ASN A 116 30.72 35.12 -10.67
N LYS A 117 30.08 36.04 -11.38
CA LYS A 117 28.98 36.87 -10.85
C LYS A 117 27.72 36.06 -10.56
N ASN A 118 27.46 35.01 -11.34
CA ASN A 118 26.32 34.12 -11.18
C ASN A 118 26.57 32.95 -10.23
N ARG A 119 27.81 32.76 -9.76
CA ARG A 119 28.12 31.77 -8.72
C ARG A 119 27.53 32.21 -7.38
N GLY A 120 26.51 31.50 -6.92
CA GLY A 120 25.86 31.72 -5.63
C GLY A 120 24.60 32.61 -5.69
N LYS A 121 24.17 33.04 -6.87
CA LYS A 121 22.82 33.61 -7.04
C LYS A 121 21.81 32.47 -7.12
N LEU A 122 20.88 32.45 -6.16
CA LEU A 122 19.72 31.57 -6.20
C LEU A 122 18.71 32.10 -7.24
N SER A 123 18.02 31.19 -7.92
CA SER A 123 16.88 31.55 -8.78
C SER A 123 15.76 32.17 -7.95
N ASN A 124 14.90 32.99 -8.56
CA ASN A 124 13.72 33.51 -7.89
C ASN A 124 12.84 32.38 -7.35
N ASP A 125 12.74 31.26 -8.08
CA ASP A 125 12.00 30.07 -7.65
C ASP A 125 12.64 29.39 -6.45
N GLU A 126 13.98 29.34 -6.40
CA GLU A 126 14.72 28.75 -5.28
C GLU A 126 14.53 29.59 -4.01
N ILE A 127 14.57 30.92 -4.12
CA ILE A 127 14.29 31.86 -3.02
C ILE A 127 12.83 31.71 -2.56
N PHE A 128 11.89 31.55 -3.48
CA PHE A 128 10.47 31.36 -3.18
C PHE A 128 10.22 30.04 -2.44
N ILE A 129 10.83 28.94 -2.90
CA ILE A 129 10.75 27.63 -2.26
C ILE A 129 11.35 27.67 -0.85
N GLU A 130 12.50 28.33 -0.66
CA GLU A 130 13.13 28.47 0.65
C GLU A 130 12.25 29.24 1.63
N HIS A 131 11.60 30.31 1.16
CA HIS A 131 10.64 31.08 1.96
C HIS A 131 9.41 30.26 2.35
N LEU A 132 8.86 29.44 1.44
CA LEU A 132 7.73 28.56 1.73
C LEU A 132 8.08 27.50 2.78
N ILE A 133 9.27 26.89 2.68
CA ILE A 133 9.75 25.90 3.66
C ILE A 133 9.86 26.54 5.05
N GLU A 134 10.32 27.79 5.13
CA GLU A 134 10.43 28.50 6.40
C GLU A 134 9.05 28.87 6.99
N GLN A 135 8.09 29.27 6.14
CA GLN A 135 6.71 29.48 6.56
C GLN A 135 6.05 28.20 7.08
N GLU A 136 6.22 27.07 6.40
CA GLU A 136 5.66 25.78 6.82
C GLU A 136 6.25 25.33 8.16
N ARG A 137 7.58 25.48 8.32
CA ARG A 137 8.27 25.17 9.57
C ARG A 137 7.79 26.02 10.74
N THR A 138 7.60 27.33 10.54
CA THR A 138 7.07 28.21 11.60
C THR A 138 5.61 27.89 11.95
N ALA A 139 4.80 27.50 10.97
CA ALA A 139 3.42 27.06 11.20
C ALA A 139 3.36 25.76 12.00
N GLU A 140 4.23 24.79 11.71
CA GLU A 140 4.37 23.55 12.48
C GLU A 140 4.81 23.81 13.92
N GLU A 141 5.80 24.69 14.13
CA GLU A 141 6.24 25.08 15.48
C GLU A 141 5.13 25.75 16.28
N MET A 142 4.30 26.58 15.65
CA MET A 142 3.14 27.19 16.28
C MET A 142 2.08 26.14 16.64
N ARG A 143 1.76 25.20 15.75
CA ARG A 143 0.82 24.10 16.02
C ARG A 143 1.28 23.25 17.21
N LYS A 144 2.57 22.96 17.28
CA LYS A 144 3.17 22.20 18.38
C LYS A 144 3.03 22.94 19.72
N LYS A 145 3.31 24.25 19.75
CA LYS A 145 3.14 25.07 20.96
C LYS A 145 1.69 25.15 21.42
N ILE A 146 0.73 25.27 20.50
CA ILE A 146 -0.70 25.26 20.84
C ILE A 146 -1.08 23.93 21.48
N TYR A 147 -0.67 22.81 20.88
CA TYR A 147 -0.95 21.48 21.41
C TYR A 147 -0.32 21.26 22.81
N GLU A 148 0.92 21.71 23.02
CA GLU A 148 1.57 21.64 24.33
C GLU A 148 0.83 22.48 25.39
N GLN A 149 0.34 23.66 25.03
CA GLN A 149 -0.47 24.50 25.91
C GLN A 149 -1.83 23.88 26.24
N GLU A 150 -2.48 23.22 25.28
CA GLU A 150 -3.74 22.49 25.52
C GLU A 150 -3.54 21.32 26.47
N LEU A 151 -2.49 20.52 26.24
CA LEU A 151 -2.14 19.40 27.10
C LEU A 151 -1.85 19.87 28.54
N GLN A 152 -1.14 20.99 28.70
CA GLN A 152 -0.85 21.56 30.02
C GLN A 152 -2.13 22.04 30.73
N LYS A 153 -3.03 22.72 30.02
CA LYS A 153 -4.34 23.11 30.57
C LYS A 153 -5.18 21.91 30.99
N GLU A 154 -5.17 20.84 30.20
CA GLU A 154 -5.89 19.61 30.55
C GLU A 154 -5.32 18.94 31.81
N GLN A 155 -3.99 18.92 31.95
CA GLN A 155 -3.31 18.40 33.15
C GLN A 155 -3.63 19.25 34.40
N GLU A 156 -3.57 20.57 34.28
CA GLU A 156 -3.93 21.49 35.37
C GLU A 156 -5.40 21.34 35.78
N ALA A 157 -6.31 21.17 34.82
CA ALA A 157 -7.72 20.90 35.09
C ALA A 157 -7.91 19.57 35.84
N LYS A 158 -7.26 18.49 35.40
CA LYS A 158 -7.28 17.18 36.09
C LYS A 158 -6.75 17.30 37.52
N GLN A 159 -5.71 18.09 37.73
CA GLN A 159 -5.10 18.27 39.05
C GLN A 159 -5.98 19.11 39.98
N ARG A 160 -6.66 20.15 39.48
CA ARG A 160 -7.69 20.89 40.23
C ARG A 160 -8.83 19.98 40.64
N VAL A 161 -9.38 19.19 39.72
CA VAL A 161 -10.43 18.20 40.01
C VAL A 161 -10.00 17.22 41.10
N LYS A 162 -8.76 16.74 41.04
CA LYS A 162 -8.20 15.85 42.07
C LYS A 162 -8.09 16.53 43.44
N ASN A 163 -7.66 17.78 43.48
CA ASN A 163 -7.53 18.55 44.71
C ASN A 163 -8.90 18.86 45.33
N ASP A 164 -9.88 19.28 44.53
CA ASP A 164 -11.25 19.54 44.97
C ASP A 164 -11.90 18.27 45.54
N LEU A 165 -11.68 17.11 44.90
CA LEU A 165 -12.15 15.82 45.40
C LEU A 165 -11.49 15.45 46.73
N MET A 166 -10.19 15.71 46.88
CA MET A 166 -9.44 15.45 48.11
C MET A 166 -9.93 16.34 49.27
N GLU A 167 -10.20 17.62 49.01
CA GLU A 167 -10.74 18.56 50.00
C GLU A 167 -12.17 18.19 50.42
N ALA A 168 -13.01 17.78 49.47
CA ALA A 168 -14.36 17.29 49.75
C ALA A 168 -14.35 16.03 50.65
N LEU A 169 -13.38 15.13 50.46
CA LEU A 169 -13.21 13.95 51.30
C LEU A 169 -12.66 14.29 52.70
N LEU A 170 -11.82 15.32 52.82
CA LEU A 170 -11.25 15.76 54.10
C LEU A 170 -12.30 16.44 55.01
N HIS A 171 -13.28 17.13 54.44
CA HIS A 171 -14.31 17.87 55.19
C HIS A 171 -15.63 17.10 55.37
N ALA A 172 -15.74 15.88 54.84
CA ALA A 172 -16.98 15.11 54.89
C ALA A 172 -17.11 14.25 56.16
N ASN A 173 -18.15 14.52 56.94
CA ASN A 173 -18.65 13.60 57.98
C ASN A 173 -19.92 12.91 57.47
N GLY A 174 -19.78 11.78 56.78
CA GLY A 174 -20.89 11.02 56.20
C GLY A 174 -20.46 9.83 55.33
N ASN A 175 -21.43 9.09 54.78
CA ASN A 175 -21.19 7.88 54.00
C ASN A 175 -20.50 8.20 52.66
N VAL A 176 -19.27 7.71 52.48
CA VAL A 176 -18.33 8.09 51.41
C VAL A 176 -18.90 7.86 50.00
N ASP A 177 -19.69 6.81 49.82
CA ASP A 177 -20.26 6.43 48.51
C ASP A 177 -21.28 7.42 47.94
N GLN A 178 -22.01 8.13 48.82
CA GLN A 178 -23.00 9.12 48.38
C GLN A 178 -22.35 10.45 47.97
N ILE A 179 -21.25 10.81 48.63
CA ILE A 179 -20.47 12.01 48.33
C ILE A 179 -19.71 11.81 47.02
N LEU A 180 -19.09 10.65 46.82
CA LEU A 180 -18.42 10.31 45.55
C LEU A 180 -19.36 10.42 44.36
N LYS A 181 -20.59 9.89 44.46
CA LYS A 181 -21.57 9.99 43.38
C LYS A 181 -21.97 11.43 43.07
N LYS A 182 -22.25 12.23 44.10
CA LYS A 182 -22.66 13.63 43.92
C LYS A 182 -21.53 14.50 43.36
N SER A 183 -20.31 14.29 43.84
CA SER A 183 -19.12 14.99 43.33
C SER A 183 -18.77 14.59 41.90
N ILE A 184 -18.95 13.32 41.50
CA ILE A 184 -18.76 12.88 40.12
C ILE A 184 -19.81 13.52 39.19
N GLU A 185 -21.08 13.59 39.60
CA GLU A 185 -22.14 14.24 38.82
C GLU A 185 -21.90 15.76 38.65
N ASP A 186 -21.44 16.45 39.71
CA ASP A 186 -21.09 17.87 39.65
C ASP A 186 -19.85 18.14 38.76
N LEU A 187 -18.88 17.22 38.76
CA LEU A 187 -17.69 17.27 37.90
C LEU A 187 -18.02 17.03 36.42
N GLU A 188 -18.90 16.08 36.12
CA GLU A 188 -19.38 15.83 34.75
C GLU A 188 -20.20 17.01 34.20
N ARG A 189 -20.93 17.72 35.07
CA ARG A 189 -21.71 18.89 34.70
C ARG A 189 -20.80 20.09 34.38
N LYS A 190 -19.79 20.37 35.21
CA LYS A 190 -18.76 21.41 34.93
C LYS A 190 -17.96 21.13 33.67
N ARG A 191 -17.58 19.86 33.43
CA ARG A 191 -16.86 19.45 32.21
C ARG A 191 -17.67 19.70 30.93
N LYS A 192 -19.00 19.67 30.98
CA LYS A 192 -19.86 20.01 29.82
C LYS A 192 -20.05 21.52 29.62
N GLU A 193 -19.83 22.33 30.64
CA GLU A 193 -19.93 23.79 30.58
C GLU A 193 -18.62 24.44 30.09
N ASP A 194 -17.46 23.86 30.40
CA ASP A 194 -16.13 24.39 30.01
C ASP A 194 -15.68 24.03 28.57
N VAL A 195 -16.35 23.07 27.91
CA VAL A 195 -16.06 22.72 26.51
C VAL A 195 -16.87 23.65 25.59
N GLN A 196 -16.45 24.91 25.51
CA GLN A 196 -16.66 25.66 24.27
C GLN A 196 -15.51 25.35 23.32
N PRO A 197 -15.77 24.95 22.06
CA PRO A 197 -14.73 24.89 21.06
C PRO A 197 -14.19 26.30 20.86
N ILE A 198 -12.99 26.56 21.38
CA ILE A 198 -12.22 27.71 20.93
C ILE A 198 -11.80 27.34 19.51
N MET A 199 -12.60 27.76 18.53
CA MET A 199 -12.08 27.87 17.17
C MET A 199 -10.81 28.71 17.30
N PRO A 200 -9.63 28.24 16.86
CA PRO A 200 -8.49 29.14 16.75
C PRO A 200 -9.01 30.32 15.94
N ASN A 201 -9.00 31.51 16.54
CA ASN A 201 -9.22 32.74 15.80
C ASN A 201 -8.16 32.72 14.71
N MET A 202 -8.56 32.25 13.52
CA MET A 202 -7.87 32.59 12.30
C MET A 202 -7.74 34.09 12.37
N ILE A 203 -6.49 34.52 12.46
CA ILE A 203 -6.13 35.93 12.41
C ILE A 203 -6.79 36.43 11.14
N LYS A 204 -7.92 37.13 11.30
CA LYS A 204 -8.39 38.16 10.40
C LYS A 204 -7.30 39.23 10.38
N ARG A 205 -6.28 38.99 9.56
CA ARG A 205 -5.35 39.98 8.99
C ARG A 205 -4.96 39.51 7.60
N GLU A 206 -5.95 39.30 6.75
CA GLU A 206 -5.73 39.23 5.30
C GLU A 206 -5.65 40.64 4.67
N GLU A 207 -5.85 41.72 5.44
CA GLU A 207 -5.92 43.08 4.90
C GLU A 207 -4.70 43.99 5.19
N ASP A 208 -3.71 43.57 5.99
CA ASP A 208 -2.58 44.45 6.40
C ASP A 208 -1.17 43.95 6.03
N ILE A 209 -1.03 42.96 5.15
CA ILE A 209 0.28 42.60 4.55
C ILE A 209 0.21 42.78 3.03
N LEU A 210 -0.26 43.96 2.65
CA LEU A 210 0.18 44.62 1.44
C LEU A 210 1.64 45.03 1.68
N ILE A 211 2.60 44.14 1.38
CA ILE A 211 3.97 44.58 1.21
C ILE A 211 3.95 45.57 0.05
N SER A 212 4.20 46.82 0.40
CA SER A 212 4.58 47.94 -0.44
C SER A 212 5.71 47.55 -1.38
N LEU A 213 5.37 46.88 -2.48
CA LEU A 213 6.06 47.08 -3.74
C LEU A 213 5.76 48.52 -4.12
N SER A 214 6.80 49.34 -4.03
CA SER A 214 6.90 50.66 -4.62
C SER A 214 6.15 50.71 -5.96
N ASN A 215 5.29 51.73 -6.09
CA ASN A 215 4.55 52.11 -7.29
C ASN A 215 5.48 52.45 -8.48
N ASP A 216 6.18 51.48 -9.04
CA ASP A 216 6.73 51.61 -10.39
C ASP A 216 5.68 51.13 -11.40
N GLN A 217 5.17 52.09 -12.18
CA GLN A 217 4.11 51.95 -13.18
C GLN A 217 4.49 51.09 -14.40
N ASN A 218 5.47 50.19 -14.30
CA ASN A 218 5.85 49.28 -15.38
C ASN A 218 5.66 47.82 -14.93
N GLN A 219 4.39 47.40 -14.83
CA GLN A 219 4.06 45.99 -15.00
C GLN A 219 4.34 45.61 -16.46
N GLN A 220 5.55 45.18 -16.76
CA GLN A 220 5.74 44.30 -17.91
C GLN A 220 4.98 43.01 -17.58
N ARG A 221 3.84 42.79 -18.25
CA ARG A 221 3.18 41.49 -18.27
C ARG A 221 4.22 40.47 -18.71
N LEU A 222 4.55 39.51 -17.83
CA LEU A 222 5.53 38.44 -18.06
C LEU A 222 5.20 37.56 -19.29
N PHE A 223 3.96 37.60 -19.74
CA PHE A 223 3.52 37.05 -21.01
C PHE A 223 2.36 37.91 -21.53
N GLU A 224 2.43 38.30 -22.79
CA GLU A 224 1.27 38.76 -23.53
C GLU A 224 0.68 37.51 -24.20
N TYR A 225 -0.46 37.05 -23.68
CA TYR A 225 -1.14 35.93 -24.29
C TYR A 225 -1.62 36.35 -25.69
N THR A 226 -0.94 35.85 -26.71
CA THR A 226 -1.41 35.92 -28.09
C THR A 226 -2.31 34.71 -28.31
N PRO A 227 -3.65 34.87 -28.38
CA PRO A 227 -4.51 33.75 -28.71
C PRO A 227 -4.10 33.15 -30.06
N PRO A 228 -4.07 31.81 -30.19
CA PRO A 228 -3.80 31.16 -31.46
C PRO A 228 -4.79 31.66 -32.52
N VAL A 229 -4.26 32.14 -33.65
CA VAL A 229 -5.06 32.57 -34.79
C VAL A 229 -5.37 31.33 -35.61
N TYR A 230 -6.63 30.91 -35.58
CA TYR A 230 -7.14 29.82 -36.40
C TYR A 230 -7.72 30.37 -37.70
N ASP A 231 -7.37 29.76 -38.83
CA ASP A 231 -7.96 30.10 -40.14
C ASP A 231 -9.34 29.42 -40.25
N HIS A 232 -10.38 30.12 -39.81
CA HIS A 232 -11.76 29.63 -39.88
C HIS A 232 -12.40 30.03 -41.22
N GLN A 233 -12.97 29.07 -41.95
CA GLN A 233 -13.89 29.36 -43.06
C GLN A 233 -15.31 29.50 -42.51
N GLY A 234 -15.70 30.71 -42.10
CA GLY A 234 -17.02 31.02 -41.55
C GLY A 234 -17.13 32.44 -40.97
N PRO A 235 -18.33 32.89 -40.55
CA PRO A 235 -18.48 34.16 -39.84
C PRO A 235 -17.75 34.10 -38.48
N SER A 236 -17.13 35.20 -38.08
CA SER A 236 -16.44 35.31 -36.78
C SER A 236 -17.40 35.12 -35.62
N VAL A 237 -16.93 34.47 -34.55
CA VAL A 237 -17.68 34.33 -33.29
C VAL A 237 -18.04 35.73 -32.75
N PRO A 238 -19.31 35.98 -32.36
CA PRO A 238 -19.73 37.26 -31.77
C PRO A 238 -18.97 37.54 -30.47
N ASP A 239 -18.59 38.80 -30.24
CA ASP A 239 -17.85 39.19 -29.04
C ASP A 239 -18.80 39.33 -27.84
N LYS A 240 -18.25 39.40 -26.62
CA LYS A 240 -19.00 39.54 -25.37
C LYS A 240 -20.02 40.68 -25.42
N ASN A 241 -19.64 41.82 -26.00
CA ASN A 241 -20.51 42.99 -26.12
C ASN A 241 -21.69 42.73 -27.05
N ASP A 242 -21.51 41.94 -28.10
CA ASP A 242 -22.57 41.58 -29.04
C ASP A 242 -23.59 40.66 -28.36
N LEU A 243 -23.11 39.69 -27.56
CA LEU A 243 -23.97 38.78 -26.79
C LEU A 243 -24.80 39.52 -25.74
N GLU A 244 -24.25 40.57 -25.13
CA GLU A 244 -24.96 41.41 -24.17
C GLU A 244 -25.99 42.31 -24.86
N GLN A 245 -25.63 42.96 -25.97
CA GLN A 245 -26.56 43.83 -26.72
C GLN A 245 -27.73 43.06 -27.35
N LEU A 246 -27.48 41.83 -27.80
CA LEU A 246 -28.50 40.96 -28.38
C LEU A 246 -29.34 40.23 -27.32
N GLY A 247 -29.06 40.42 -26.02
CA GLY A 247 -29.85 39.89 -24.91
C GLY A 247 -29.63 38.40 -24.62
N TYR A 248 -28.62 37.75 -25.21
CA TYR A 248 -28.37 36.32 -24.99
C TYR A 248 -27.90 36.02 -23.57
N LEU A 249 -27.18 36.95 -22.93
CA LEU A 249 -26.70 36.79 -21.55
C LEU A 249 -27.82 36.85 -20.50
N ASP A 250 -29.01 37.37 -20.84
CA ASP A 250 -30.15 37.41 -19.93
C ASP A 250 -30.78 36.03 -19.71
N HIS A 251 -30.54 35.10 -20.64
CA HIS A 251 -30.98 33.72 -20.54
C HIS A 251 -30.02 32.83 -19.74
N VAL A 252 -28.89 33.36 -19.29
CA VAL A 252 -27.87 32.63 -18.51
C VAL A 252 -27.83 33.12 -17.06
N ARG A 253 -27.82 32.16 -16.12
CA ARG A 253 -27.77 32.45 -14.68
C ARG A 253 -26.51 33.24 -14.31
N GLN A 254 -26.67 34.28 -13.49
CA GLN A 254 -25.54 35.03 -12.91
C GLN A 254 -24.69 34.17 -11.97
N GLU A 255 -23.38 34.41 -12.00
CA GLU A 255 -22.39 33.68 -11.19
C GLU A 255 -22.43 34.06 -9.70
N ARG A 256 -22.17 33.08 -8.83
CA ARG A 256 -22.00 33.27 -7.39
C ARG A 256 -20.56 33.71 -7.06
N PRO A 257 -20.32 34.36 -5.90
CA PRO A 257 -18.98 34.82 -5.53
C PRO A 257 -17.90 33.72 -5.52
N VAL A 258 -18.26 32.50 -5.10
CA VAL A 258 -17.37 31.33 -5.09
C VAL A 258 -17.04 30.85 -6.50
N GLU A 259 -18.02 30.92 -7.41
CA GLU A 259 -17.86 30.52 -8.82
C GLU A 259 -16.97 31.54 -9.55
N ARG A 260 -17.17 32.84 -9.27
CA ARG A 260 -16.34 33.93 -9.80
C ARG A 260 -14.89 33.83 -9.33
N ALA A 261 -14.66 33.46 -8.07
CA ALA A 261 -13.32 33.24 -7.54
C ALA A 261 -12.60 32.06 -8.22
N GLY A 262 -13.36 31.07 -8.71
CA GLY A 262 -12.84 29.98 -9.55
C GLY A 262 -12.71 30.32 -11.04
N GLY A 263 -12.91 31.59 -11.44
CA GLY A 263 -12.79 32.05 -12.83
C GLY A 263 -14.04 31.86 -13.70
N TYR A 264 -15.17 31.43 -13.13
CA TYR A 264 -16.41 31.27 -13.90
C TYR A 264 -17.19 32.59 -13.98
N THR A 265 -17.43 33.07 -15.20
CA THR A 265 -18.34 34.19 -15.49
C THR A 265 -19.56 33.70 -16.27
N ARG A 266 -20.70 34.41 -16.16
CA ARG A 266 -21.92 34.09 -16.92
C ARG A 266 -21.74 34.06 -18.44
N GLU A 267 -20.69 34.68 -18.97
CA GLU A 267 -20.44 34.74 -20.42
C GLU A 267 -19.74 33.48 -20.95
N TYR A 268 -18.97 32.81 -20.09
CA TYR A 268 -18.15 31.66 -20.45
C TYR A 268 -18.95 30.49 -21.07
N PRO A 269 -20.13 30.09 -20.54
CA PRO A 269 -20.93 29.03 -21.15
C PRO A 269 -21.46 29.38 -22.55
N CYS A 270 -21.85 30.64 -22.78
CA CYS A 270 -22.33 31.10 -24.07
C CYS A 270 -21.21 31.08 -25.11
N LEU A 271 -20.06 31.64 -24.78
CA LEU A 271 -18.90 31.68 -25.69
C LEU A 271 -18.42 30.27 -26.04
N ARG A 272 -18.41 29.35 -25.06
CA ARG A 272 -18.05 27.95 -25.29
C ARG A 272 -19.04 27.22 -26.19
N ALA A 273 -20.35 27.40 -25.96
CA ALA A 273 -21.37 26.79 -26.82
C ALA A 273 -21.30 27.29 -28.26
N ILE A 274 -21.00 28.58 -28.46
CA ILE A 274 -20.80 29.16 -29.79
C ILE A 274 -19.52 28.62 -30.41
N GLN A 275 -18.41 28.61 -29.68
CA GLN A 275 -17.15 28.06 -30.16
C GLN A 275 -17.31 26.60 -30.61
N GLU A 276 -17.95 25.74 -29.81
CA GLU A 276 -18.20 24.34 -30.16
C GLU A 276 -19.10 24.20 -31.41
N ALA A 277 -20.04 25.12 -31.62
CA ALA A 277 -20.90 25.13 -32.82
C ALA A 277 -20.14 25.52 -34.10
N PHE A 278 -19.11 26.36 -34.00
CA PHE A 278 -18.33 26.86 -35.15
C PHE A 278 -16.99 26.13 -35.36
N ASP A 279 -16.43 25.45 -34.36
CA ASP A 279 -15.21 24.64 -34.46
C ASP A 279 -15.41 23.34 -35.25
N MET A 280 -16.65 22.89 -35.48
CA MET A 280 -16.95 21.72 -36.33
C MET A 280 -16.80 21.98 -37.85
N LEU A 281 -16.36 23.17 -38.28
CA LEU A 281 -16.15 23.53 -39.69
C LEU A 281 -14.66 23.56 -40.11
N LEU A 282 -13.78 22.83 -39.41
CA LEU A 282 -12.35 22.73 -39.73
C LEU A 282 -12.08 21.69 -40.84
N PHE A 283 -11.65 22.14 -42.02
CA PHE A 283 -11.06 21.28 -43.06
C PHE A 283 -9.53 21.24 -42.89
N VAL A 284 -8.99 20.11 -42.44
CA VAL A 284 -7.53 19.88 -42.38
C VAL A 284 -7.09 19.25 -43.71
N LYS A 285 -6.16 19.91 -44.41
CA LYS A 285 -5.56 19.40 -45.64
C LYS A 285 -4.52 18.33 -45.28
N GLU A 286 -4.91 17.06 -45.34
CA GLU A 286 -3.99 15.92 -45.18
C GLU A 286 -2.89 15.98 -46.25
N ASN A 287 -1.66 16.30 -45.85
CA ASN A 287 -0.45 15.99 -46.61
C ASN A 287 0.77 16.10 -45.69
N SER A 288 1.12 15.01 -45.00
CA SER A 288 2.51 14.66 -44.59
C SER A 288 2.65 13.52 -43.57
N LEU A 289 1.63 12.69 -43.32
CA LEU A 289 1.81 11.44 -42.57
C LEU A 289 0.93 10.34 -43.16
N MET A 290 1.46 9.60 -44.14
CA MET A 290 1.18 8.18 -44.43
C MET A 290 1.91 7.77 -45.73
N ASN A 291 3.13 7.24 -45.59
CA ASN A 291 3.66 6.29 -46.58
C ASN A 291 3.12 4.90 -46.23
N VAL A 292 1.84 4.67 -46.53
CA VAL A 292 1.28 3.32 -46.61
C VAL A 292 1.00 3.06 -48.09
N LYS A 293 1.68 2.05 -48.63
CA LYS A 293 1.48 1.58 -50.00
C LYS A 293 0.02 1.19 -50.19
N GLN A 294 -0.66 1.88 -51.09
CA GLN A 294 -1.92 1.43 -51.66
C GLN A 294 -1.63 0.25 -52.60
N ASP A 295 -1.95 -0.96 -52.16
CA ASP A 295 -2.25 -2.04 -53.10
C ASP A 295 -3.77 -2.12 -53.30
N SER A 296 -4.09 -2.26 -54.58
CA SER A 296 -5.36 -2.41 -55.27
C SER A 296 -6.57 -2.92 -54.47
N THR A 297 -7.69 -2.26 -54.73
CA THR A 297 -9.06 -2.79 -54.69
C THR A 297 -9.14 -4.22 -55.22
N ASP A 298 -9.50 -5.16 -54.35
CA ASP A 298 -9.99 -6.47 -54.74
C ASP A 298 -11.32 -6.72 -54.01
N GLU A 299 -12.42 -6.46 -54.71
CA GLU A 299 -13.76 -6.89 -54.33
C GLU A 299 -13.80 -8.42 -54.46
N ASN A 300 -13.38 -9.14 -53.41
CA ASN A 300 -13.78 -10.51 -53.04
C ASN A 300 -12.89 -10.99 -51.88
N GLU A 301 -13.21 -10.60 -50.64
CA GLU A 301 -12.61 -11.28 -49.48
C GLU A 301 -13.23 -12.69 -49.33
N PRO A 302 -12.41 -13.77 -49.28
CA PRO A 302 -12.93 -15.11 -49.15
C PRO A 302 -13.52 -15.33 -47.75
N MET A 303 -14.70 -15.95 -47.68
CA MET A 303 -15.43 -16.35 -46.46
C MET A 303 -14.56 -17.02 -45.37
N GLU A 304 -13.43 -17.62 -45.74
CA GLU A 304 -12.47 -18.24 -44.82
C GLU A 304 -11.72 -17.20 -43.95
N LYS A 305 -11.41 -16.00 -44.45
CA LYS A 305 -10.78 -14.93 -43.63
C LYS A 305 -11.75 -14.36 -42.59
N LEU A 306 -13.03 -14.25 -42.92
CA LEU A 306 -14.10 -13.83 -42.00
C LEU A 306 -14.37 -14.86 -40.90
N LEU A 307 -14.23 -16.16 -41.21
CA LEU A 307 -14.30 -17.24 -40.22
C LEU A 307 -13.10 -17.21 -39.27
N PHE A 308 -11.87 -16.99 -39.77
CA PHE A 308 -10.66 -16.94 -38.94
C PHE A 308 -10.62 -15.74 -37.98
N ASN A 309 -11.14 -14.58 -38.37
CA ASN A 309 -11.23 -13.41 -37.47
C ASN A 309 -12.27 -13.60 -36.34
N ASN A 310 -13.27 -14.47 -36.53
CA ASN A 310 -14.35 -14.73 -35.57
C ASN A 310 -14.06 -15.92 -34.61
N MET A 311 -12.86 -16.50 -34.64
CA MET A 311 -12.47 -17.63 -33.78
C MET A 311 -11.60 -17.23 -32.59
N GLN A 312 -11.18 -15.96 -32.45
CA GLN A 312 -10.32 -15.53 -31.35
C GLN A 312 -11.13 -15.17 -30.09
N LEU A 313 -10.64 -15.60 -28.92
CA LEU A 313 -11.22 -15.28 -27.61
C LEU A 313 -10.79 -13.89 -27.08
N THR A 314 -9.94 -13.17 -27.80
CA THR A 314 -9.41 -11.86 -27.42
C THR A 314 -10.49 -10.79 -27.43
N LEU A 315 -10.50 -9.97 -26.36
CA LEU A 315 -11.45 -8.86 -26.23
C LEU A 315 -11.15 -7.74 -27.24
N PRO A 316 -12.18 -7.03 -27.76
CA PRO A 316 -12.02 -5.92 -28.68
C PRO A 316 -11.09 -4.81 -28.17
N LEU A 317 -10.22 -4.27 -29.04
CA LEU A 317 -9.34 -3.15 -28.72
C LEU A 317 -10.11 -1.87 -28.34
N SER A 318 -11.38 -1.74 -28.75
CA SER A 318 -12.25 -0.62 -28.42
C SER A 318 -12.56 -0.48 -26.92
N ILE A 319 -12.36 -1.54 -26.14
CA ILE A 319 -12.61 -1.56 -24.68
C ILE A 319 -11.45 -0.90 -23.90
N LYS A 320 -10.32 -0.65 -24.56
CA LYS A 320 -9.10 -0.15 -23.93
C LYS A 320 -9.23 1.33 -23.59
N GLY A 321 -8.82 1.71 -22.37
CA GLY A 321 -8.89 3.11 -21.91
C GLY A 321 -10.30 3.60 -21.58
N MET A 322 -11.27 2.70 -21.44
CA MET A 322 -12.64 3.01 -21.03
C MET A 322 -12.67 3.79 -19.70
N ILE A 323 -13.52 4.81 -19.61
CA ILE A 323 -13.65 5.73 -18.45
C ILE A 323 -14.86 5.36 -17.57
N GLU A 324 -15.92 4.80 -18.17
CA GLU A 324 -17.09 4.26 -17.48
C GLU A 324 -17.36 2.83 -17.92
N LEU A 325 -17.65 1.92 -16.98
CA LEU A 325 -17.84 0.50 -17.27
C LEU A 325 -19.14 0.26 -18.06
N ASP A 326 -19.02 0.11 -19.38
CA ASP A 326 -20.07 -0.35 -20.27
C ASP A 326 -19.96 -1.87 -20.48
N ARG A 327 -20.94 -2.62 -19.96
CA ARG A 327 -20.95 -4.08 -19.98
C ARG A 327 -21.29 -4.65 -21.35
N ASP A 328 -21.99 -3.88 -22.17
CA ASP A 328 -22.47 -4.36 -23.47
C ASP A 328 -21.32 -4.44 -24.47
N GLN A 329 -20.29 -3.60 -24.31
CA GLN A 329 -19.07 -3.64 -25.13
C GLN A 329 -18.25 -4.92 -24.98
N PHE A 330 -18.47 -5.70 -23.91
CA PHE A 330 -17.85 -7.02 -23.72
C PHE A 330 -18.59 -8.14 -24.45
N THR A 331 -19.71 -7.84 -25.10
CA THR A 331 -20.49 -8.85 -25.82
C THR A 331 -19.86 -9.12 -27.17
N GLN A 332 -19.47 -10.38 -27.40
CA GLN A 332 -18.91 -10.83 -28.67
C GLN A 332 -19.58 -12.13 -29.14
N ILE A 333 -19.76 -12.25 -30.45
CA ILE A 333 -20.21 -13.49 -31.10
C ILE A 333 -18.97 -14.17 -31.65
N ILE A 334 -18.58 -15.29 -31.04
CA ILE A 334 -17.46 -16.09 -31.52
C ILE A 334 -17.93 -17.39 -32.14
N THR A 335 -17.14 -17.92 -33.06
CA THR A 335 -17.36 -19.21 -33.69
C THR A 335 -16.48 -20.24 -33.01
N VAL A 336 -17.09 -21.26 -32.40
CA VAL A 336 -16.37 -22.31 -31.67
C VAL A 336 -16.57 -23.68 -32.31
N PRO A 337 -15.54 -24.53 -32.30
CA PRO A 337 -15.69 -25.92 -32.71
C PRO A 337 -16.53 -26.70 -31.70
N TYR A 338 -17.35 -27.62 -32.19
CA TYR A 338 -18.11 -28.55 -31.36
C TYR A 338 -18.06 -29.97 -31.90
N ILE A 339 -18.24 -30.93 -30.99
CA ILE A 339 -18.42 -32.35 -31.29
C ILE A 339 -19.60 -32.91 -30.50
N ASN A 340 -20.26 -33.93 -31.04
CA ASN A 340 -21.32 -34.65 -30.33
C ASN A 340 -20.79 -36.03 -29.93
N ILE A 341 -20.76 -36.32 -28.63
CA ILE A 341 -20.27 -37.61 -28.11
C ILE A 341 -21.25 -38.24 -27.12
N PRO A 342 -21.25 -39.59 -26.98
CA PRO A 342 -22.05 -40.26 -25.97
C PRO A 342 -21.62 -39.90 -24.54
N VAL A 343 -22.57 -39.97 -23.60
CA VAL A 343 -22.36 -39.60 -22.18
C VAL A 343 -21.16 -40.32 -21.55
N GLU A 344 -20.89 -41.55 -21.98
CA GLU A 344 -19.81 -42.41 -21.48
C GLU A 344 -18.41 -41.81 -21.70
N TYR A 345 -18.22 -41.03 -22.76
CA TYR A 345 -16.93 -40.46 -23.13
C TYR A 345 -16.64 -39.08 -22.51
N ILE A 346 -17.59 -38.52 -21.76
CA ILE A 346 -17.46 -37.19 -21.11
C ILE A 346 -16.44 -37.22 -19.96
N GLN A 347 -16.24 -38.37 -19.33
CA GLN A 347 -15.32 -38.52 -18.19
C GLN A 347 -13.85 -38.66 -18.61
N LEU A 348 -13.55 -38.66 -19.91
CA LEU A 348 -12.17 -38.73 -20.41
C LEU A 348 -11.37 -37.53 -19.90
N LYS A 349 -10.22 -37.79 -19.28
CA LYS A 349 -9.34 -36.73 -18.75
C LYS A 349 -8.86 -35.79 -19.85
N GLN A 350 -8.51 -36.35 -21.01
CA GLN A 350 -7.99 -35.65 -22.17
C GLN A 350 -9.00 -34.64 -22.76
N LEU A 351 -10.29 -34.85 -22.52
CA LEU A 351 -11.33 -33.93 -22.97
C LEU A 351 -11.28 -32.61 -22.19
N LYS A 352 -10.87 -32.64 -20.91
CA LYS A 352 -10.80 -31.44 -20.07
C LYS A 352 -9.79 -30.41 -20.57
N ASP A 353 -8.75 -30.86 -21.24
CA ASP A 353 -7.64 -30.01 -21.70
C ASP A 353 -7.97 -29.28 -23.02
N ILE A 354 -9.05 -29.67 -23.70
CA ILE A 354 -9.49 -29.12 -24.99
C ILE A 354 -10.87 -28.43 -24.92
N LEU A 355 -11.52 -28.45 -23.75
CA LEU A 355 -12.81 -27.81 -23.54
C LEU A 355 -12.69 -26.28 -23.55
N LEU A 356 -13.72 -25.61 -24.06
CA LEU A 356 -13.86 -24.17 -23.88
C LEU A 356 -14.16 -23.85 -22.40
N ILE A 357 -13.15 -23.35 -21.68
CA ILE A 357 -13.26 -22.98 -20.26
C ILE A 357 -13.57 -21.49 -20.15
N LEU A 358 -14.83 -21.18 -19.85
CA LEU A 358 -15.30 -19.82 -19.58
C LEU A 358 -16.06 -19.77 -18.26
N HIS A 359 -16.00 -18.62 -17.57
CA HIS A 359 -16.68 -18.46 -16.29
C HIS A 359 -18.21 -18.55 -16.48
N SER A 360 -18.90 -19.34 -15.65
CA SER A 360 -20.36 -19.50 -15.71
C SER A 360 -20.92 -19.85 -17.10
N PHE A 361 -20.15 -20.56 -17.93
CA PHE A 361 -20.55 -20.94 -19.28
C PHE A 361 -20.75 -22.47 -19.39
N LYS A 362 -21.84 -22.88 -20.04
CA LYS A 362 -22.13 -24.30 -20.28
C LYS A 362 -21.45 -24.77 -21.56
N CYS A 363 -20.27 -25.36 -21.42
CA CYS A 363 -19.50 -25.97 -22.52
C CYS A 363 -20.02 -27.35 -22.94
N VAL A 364 -20.72 -28.06 -22.05
CA VAL A 364 -21.41 -29.33 -22.36
C VAL A 364 -22.91 -29.07 -22.37
N ARG A 365 -23.56 -29.40 -23.50
CA ARG A 365 -24.98 -29.16 -23.76
C ARG A 365 -25.71 -30.47 -24.05
N ASP A 366 -26.97 -30.52 -23.65
CA ASP A 366 -27.81 -31.69 -23.83
C ASP A 366 -28.42 -31.66 -25.23
N LEU A 367 -28.16 -32.69 -26.04
CA LEU A 367 -28.76 -32.84 -27.37
C LEU A 367 -29.84 -33.92 -27.34
N GLU A 368 -29.47 -35.13 -26.88
CA GLU A 368 -30.37 -36.28 -26.74
C GLU A 368 -30.09 -37.02 -25.41
N PRO A 369 -30.95 -37.96 -24.95
CA PRO A 369 -30.74 -38.67 -23.68
C PRO A 369 -29.39 -39.39 -23.57
N ARG A 370 -28.79 -39.77 -24.71
CA ARG A 370 -27.50 -40.49 -24.78
C ARG A 370 -26.36 -39.69 -25.42
N LEU A 371 -26.63 -38.51 -26.01
CA LEU A 371 -25.65 -37.69 -26.74
C LEU A 371 -25.57 -36.29 -26.14
N LYS A 372 -24.34 -35.82 -25.91
CA LYS A 372 -24.05 -34.46 -25.47
C LYS A 372 -23.24 -33.73 -26.54
N GLN A 373 -23.53 -32.45 -26.71
CA GLN A 373 -22.74 -31.54 -27.52
C GLN A 373 -21.65 -30.90 -26.65
N ILE A 374 -20.42 -30.91 -27.13
CA ILE A 374 -19.25 -30.41 -26.42
C ILE A 374 -18.61 -29.29 -27.21
N LEU A 375 -18.49 -28.12 -26.59
CA LEU A 375 -17.82 -26.95 -27.15
C LEU A 375 -16.33 -26.98 -26.78
N LEU A 376 -15.49 -26.84 -27.81
CA LEU A 376 -14.05 -26.95 -27.71
C LEU A 376 -13.40 -25.56 -27.80
N ASP A 377 -12.21 -25.43 -27.24
CA ASP A 377 -11.46 -24.19 -27.26
C ASP A 377 -10.95 -23.91 -28.70
N PRO A 378 -11.33 -22.78 -29.33
CA PRO A 378 -10.93 -22.45 -30.69
C PRO A 378 -9.44 -22.10 -30.84
N ASP A 379 -8.76 -21.72 -29.75
CA ASP A 379 -7.32 -21.44 -29.79
C ASP A 379 -6.49 -22.74 -29.84
N ILE A 380 -7.03 -23.82 -29.25
CA ILE A 380 -6.39 -25.14 -29.17
C ILE A 380 -6.80 -26.03 -30.35
N ILE A 381 -8.09 -26.06 -30.67
CA ILE A 381 -8.67 -26.95 -31.69
C ILE A 381 -9.11 -26.10 -32.87
N LYS A 382 -8.43 -26.26 -34.01
CA LYS A 382 -8.78 -25.56 -35.26
C LYS A 382 -9.30 -26.54 -36.32
N THR A 383 -8.81 -27.77 -36.28
CA THR A 383 -9.16 -28.81 -37.25
C THR A 383 -9.60 -30.10 -36.56
N LYS A 384 -10.32 -30.94 -37.30
CA LYS A 384 -10.73 -32.28 -36.85
C LYS A 384 -9.52 -33.17 -36.52
N GLU A 385 -8.41 -33.00 -37.23
CA GLU A 385 -7.16 -33.73 -36.99
C GLU A 385 -6.54 -33.41 -35.62
N ASP A 386 -6.76 -32.21 -35.08
CA ASP A 386 -6.23 -31.81 -33.77
C ASP A 386 -6.92 -32.59 -32.64
N ILE A 387 -8.23 -32.80 -32.74
CA ILE A 387 -8.99 -33.59 -31.76
C ILE A 387 -8.59 -35.07 -31.85
N ILE A 388 -8.43 -35.61 -33.06
CA ILE A 388 -8.06 -37.02 -33.27
C ILE A 388 -6.68 -37.32 -32.65
N LYS A 389 -5.74 -36.38 -32.72
CA LYS A 389 -4.43 -36.50 -32.03
C LYS A 389 -4.58 -36.54 -30.51
N CYS A 390 -5.46 -35.72 -29.94
CA CYS A 390 -5.67 -35.65 -28.50
C CYS A 390 -6.47 -36.86 -27.97
N ILE A 391 -7.49 -37.31 -28.71
CA ILE A 391 -8.43 -38.36 -28.29
C ILE A 391 -8.76 -39.29 -29.47
N PRO A 392 -7.90 -40.28 -29.78
CA PRO A 392 -8.14 -41.23 -30.87
C PRO A 392 -9.39 -42.11 -30.67
N SER A 393 -9.79 -42.34 -29.42
CA SER A 393 -10.87 -43.26 -29.05
C SER A 393 -12.27 -42.83 -29.49
N ILE A 394 -12.44 -41.58 -29.95
CA ILE A 394 -13.72 -41.02 -30.40
C ILE A 394 -13.69 -40.60 -31.89
N GLU A 395 -12.72 -41.11 -32.67
CA GLU A 395 -12.49 -40.74 -34.08
C GLU A 395 -13.76 -40.84 -34.96
N GLU A 396 -14.58 -41.88 -34.75
CA GLU A 396 -15.82 -42.09 -35.49
C GLU A 396 -16.82 -40.93 -35.27
N TYR A 397 -16.98 -40.49 -34.02
CA TYR A 397 -17.86 -39.39 -33.66
C TYR A 397 -17.33 -38.03 -34.13
N ILE A 398 -16.00 -37.85 -34.13
CA ILE A 398 -15.37 -36.63 -34.67
C ILE A 398 -15.67 -36.50 -36.16
N LYS A 399 -15.47 -37.56 -36.94
CA LYS A 399 -15.74 -37.55 -38.39
C LYS A 399 -17.21 -37.29 -38.73
N GLN A 400 -18.13 -37.75 -37.87
CA GLN A 400 -19.57 -37.61 -38.09
C GLN A 400 -20.14 -36.26 -37.65
N SER A 401 -19.59 -35.66 -36.58
CA SER A 401 -20.27 -34.55 -35.88
C SER A 401 -19.47 -33.26 -35.71
N PHE A 402 -18.18 -33.25 -36.05
CA PHE A 402 -17.35 -32.05 -35.92
C PHE A 402 -17.86 -30.94 -36.84
N ASN A 403 -18.22 -29.80 -36.24
CA ASN A 403 -18.63 -28.61 -36.96
C ASN A 403 -18.41 -27.37 -36.08
N PHE A 404 -18.75 -26.19 -36.58
CA PHE A 404 -18.64 -24.93 -35.89
C PHE A 404 -20.01 -24.37 -35.51
N ILE A 405 -20.10 -23.72 -34.35
CA ILE A 405 -21.31 -23.06 -33.87
C ILE A 405 -20.97 -21.66 -33.38
N GLN A 406 -21.86 -20.70 -33.65
CA GLN A 406 -21.75 -19.36 -33.11
C GLN A 406 -22.27 -19.33 -31.66
N VAL A 407 -21.51 -18.67 -30.80
CA VAL A 407 -21.84 -18.51 -29.38
C VAL A 407 -21.59 -17.08 -28.96
N THR A 408 -22.58 -16.54 -28.26
CA THR A 408 -22.48 -15.23 -27.63
C THR A 408 -21.78 -15.36 -26.29
N ILE A 409 -20.63 -14.69 -26.17
CA ILE A 409 -19.92 -14.47 -24.91
C ILE A 409 -20.29 -13.07 -24.44
N THR A 410 -20.60 -12.94 -23.16
CA THR A 410 -20.97 -11.66 -22.54
C THR A 410 -20.02 -11.32 -21.41
N TYR A 411 -20.16 -10.10 -20.86
CA TYR A 411 -19.44 -9.67 -19.66
C TYR A 411 -19.39 -10.75 -18.56
N ALA A 412 -20.49 -11.48 -18.32
CA ALA A 412 -20.59 -12.51 -17.28
C ALA A 412 -19.54 -13.65 -17.40
N ASN A 413 -19.05 -13.90 -18.61
CA ASN A 413 -18.19 -15.04 -18.93
C ASN A 413 -16.69 -14.79 -18.73
N TYR A 414 -16.29 -13.53 -18.58
CA TYR A 414 -14.91 -13.15 -18.32
C TYR A 414 -14.59 -13.10 -16.82
N THR A 415 -13.34 -13.40 -16.46
CA THR A 415 -12.83 -13.23 -15.10
C THR A 415 -12.50 -11.76 -14.81
N ILE A 416 -12.40 -11.41 -13.52
CA ILE A 416 -11.99 -10.05 -13.09
C ILE A 416 -10.64 -9.67 -13.73
N GLU A 417 -9.69 -10.60 -13.75
CA GLU A 417 -8.36 -10.39 -14.34
C GLU A 417 -8.42 -10.12 -15.85
N GLN A 418 -9.23 -10.88 -16.60
CA GLN A 418 -9.39 -10.68 -18.05
C GLN A 418 -10.01 -9.30 -18.36
N ILE A 419 -11.02 -8.90 -17.59
CA ILE A 419 -11.70 -7.61 -17.76
C ILE A 419 -10.73 -6.46 -17.45
N ILE A 420 -10.05 -6.51 -16.31
CA ILE A 420 -9.09 -5.47 -15.91
C ILE A 420 -7.95 -5.37 -16.93
N LYS A 421 -7.44 -6.51 -17.43
CA LYS A 421 -6.38 -6.52 -18.45
C LYS A 421 -6.80 -5.90 -19.77
N ALA A 422 -8.04 -6.12 -20.21
CA ALA A 422 -8.53 -5.57 -21.48
C ALA A 422 -8.76 -4.06 -21.42
N ILE A 423 -9.10 -3.52 -20.24
CA ILE A 423 -9.36 -2.09 -20.05
C ILE A 423 -8.03 -1.31 -19.89
N LEU A 424 -7.01 -1.93 -19.29
CA LEU A 424 -5.73 -1.30 -19.00
C LEU A 424 -4.91 -0.94 -20.26
N PRO A 425 -4.35 0.28 -20.34
CA PRO A 425 -3.39 0.67 -21.39
C PRO A 425 -2.12 -0.21 -21.37
N ASP A 426 -1.49 -0.39 -22.54
CA ASP A 426 -0.29 -1.26 -22.68
C ASP A 426 0.91 -0.76 -21.88
N ASP A 427 1.02 0.55 -21.68
CA ASP A 427 2.15 1.14 -20.96
C ASP A 427 2.06 0.85 -19.45
N LEU A 428 0.85 0.84 -18.89
CA LEU A 428 0.59 0.43 -17.50
C LEU A 428 0.78 -1.08 -17.27
N MET A 429 0.68 -1.90 -18.32
CA MET A 429 0.94 -3.34 -18.28
C MET A 429 2.43 -3.69 -18.21
N LYS A 430 3.28 -2.91 -18.89
CA LYS A 430 4.73 -3.15 -18.96
C LYS A 430 5.42 -2.94 -17.61
N ASP A 431 4.96 -1.97 -16.83
CA ASP A 431 5.63 -1.59 -15.58
C ASP A 431 5.20 -2.42 -14.36
N LYS A 432 4.30 -3.41 -14.50
CA LYS A 432 3.71 -4.20 -13.39
C LYS A 432 3.08 -3.35 -12.26
N CYS A 433 2.84 -2.07 -12.51
CA CYS A 433 2.38 -1.08 -11.54
C CYS A 433 0.95 -1.37 -11.04
N VAL A 434 0.06 -1.87 -11.90
CA VAL A 434 -1.33 -2.13 -11.54
C VAL A 434 -1.56 -3.59 -11.18
N ASN A 435 -2.29 -3.81 -10.09
CA ASN A 435 -2.68 -5.14 -9.64
C ASN A 435 -3.77 -5.70 -10.58
N ASN A 436 -3.44 -6.74 -11.35
CA ASN A 436 -4.30 -7.36 -12.38
C ASN A 436 -5.51 -8.13 -11.81
N GLY A 437 -6.10 -7.67 -10.70
CA GLY A 437 -7.26 -8.32 -10.06
C GLY A 437 -6.92 -9.47 -9.10
N SER A 438 -5.64 -9.77 -8.84
CA SER A 438 -5.20 -10.91 -8.01
C SER A 438 -4.83 -10.55 -6.56
N GLY A 439 -4.76 -9.27 -6.19
CA GLY A 439 -4.31 -8.85 -4.86
C GLY A 439 -5.30 -8.00 -4.05
N TYR A 440 -6.59 -8.33 -4.08
CA TYR A 440 -7.56 -7.81 -3.09
C TYR A 440 -7.65 -8.74 -1.87
N SER A 441 -8.13 -8.23 -0.74
CA SER A 441 -8.42 -9.00 0.47
C SER A 441 -9.90 -8.86 0.81
N LEU A 442 -10.57 -9.96 1.13
CA LEU A 442 -11.98 -9.95 1.50
C LEU A 442 -12.11 -9.86 3.02
N ILE A 443 -12.94 -8.92 3.49
CA ILE A 443 -13.29 -8.72 4.89
C ILE A 443 -14.81 -8.62 4.98
N GLY A 444 -15.48 -9.76 5.19
CA GLY A 444 -16.94 -9.80 5.19
C GLY A 444 -17.50 -9.40 3.82
N HIS A 445 -18.32 -8.35 3.78
CA HIS A 445 -18.87 -7.78 2.54
C HIS A 445 -17.97 -6.71 1.91
N ILE A 446 -16.80 -6.43 2.48
CA ILE A 446 -15.85 -5.45 1.96
C ILE A 446 -14.74 -6.14 1.18
N ALA A 447 -14.48 -5.68 -0.04
CA ALA A 447 -13.25 -5.99 -0.75
C ALA A 447 -12.26 -4.83 -0.58
N HIS A 448 -11.11 -5.13 0.02
CA HIS A 448 -10.02 -4.19 0.19
C HIS A 448 -9.01 -4.36 -0.95
N PHE A 449 -8.87 -3.34 -1.78
CA PHE A 449 -7.91 -3.29 -2.87
C PHE A 449 -6.60 -2.67 -2.38
N ASN A 450 -5.47 -3.40 -2.49
CA ASN A 450 -4.15 -2.82 -2.21
C ASN A 450 -3.53 -2.39 -3.54
N LEU A 451 -3.34 -1.08 -3.70
CA LEU A 451 -2.48 -0.54 -4.75
C LEU A 451 -1.02 -0.71 -4.33
N ARG A 452 -0.15 -1.00 -5.30
CA ARG A 452 1.29 -1.06 -5.04
C ARG A 452 1.83 0.35 -4.91
N ASP A 453 2.86 0.49 -4.07
CA ASP A 453 3.52 1.77 -3.83
C ASP A 453 4.17 2.34 -5.12
N GLU A 454 4.45 1.47 -6.09
CA GLU A 454 5.04 1.77 -7.40
C GLU A 454 4.18 2.70 -8.29
N VAL A 455 2.88 2.85 -8.00
CA VAL A 455 1.98 3.77 -8.73
C VAL A 455 1.93 5.17 -8.09
N LEU A 456 2.41 5.29 -6.84
CA LEU A 456 2.36 6.53 -6.06
C LEU A 456 3.25 7.67 -6.58
N PRO A 457 4.42 7.44 -7.20
CA PRO A 457 5.24 8.53 -7.74
C PRO A 457 4.55 9.31 -8.86
N TYR A 458 3.64 8.67 -9.60
CA TYR A 458 2.89 9.31 -10.69
C TYR A 458 1.65 10.08 -10.20
N LYS A 459 1.39 10.09 -8.89
CA LYS A 459 0.30 10.84 -8.23
C LYS A 459 0.48 12.36 -8.31
N HIS A 460 1.58 12.87 -8.86
CA HIS A 460 1.80 14.32 -9.02
C HIS A 460 1.56 14.81 -10.45
N ILE A 461 1.32 13.90 -11.40
CA ILE A 461 0.93 14.24 -12.76
C ILE A 461 -0.59 14.28 -12.81
N ILE A 462 -1.17 15.47 -12.93
CA ILE A 462 -2.62 15.72 -12.85
C ILE A 462 -3.41 14.87 -13.87
N GLU A 463 -2.89 14.73 -15.09
CA GLU A 463 -3.54 13.92 -16.13
C GLU A 463 -3.50 12.41 -15.83
N PHE A 464 -2.37 11.91 -15.30
CA PHE A 464 -2.22 10.49 -14.96
C PHE A 464 -3.04 10.11 -13.71
N LEU A 465 -3.14 11.02 -12.74
CA LEU A 465 -4.03 10.94 -11.59
C LEU A 465 -5.49 10.77 -12.00
N PHE A 466 -5.94 11.56 -12.98
CA PHE A 466 -7.31 11.53 -13.45
C PHE A 466 -7.63 10.16 -14.04
N HIS A 467 -6.83 9.68 -14.99
CA HIS A 467 -7.01 8.35 -15.61
C HIS A 467 -6.93 7.19 -14.61
N LEU A 468 -6.02 7.25 -13.64
CA LEU A 468 -5.86 6.20 -12.63
C LEU A 468 -7.10 6.11 -11.72
N CYS A 469 -7.67 7.24 -11.28
CA CYS A 469 -8.88 7.25 -10.46
C CYS A 469 -10.09 6.61 -11.16
N PHE A 470 -10.30 6.87 -12.46
CA PHE A 470 -11.38 6.21 -13.23
C PHE A 470 -11.13 4.71 -13.36
N LEU A 471 -9.90 4.31 -13.66
CA LEU A 471 -9.54 2.89 -13.76
C LEU A 471 -9.80 2.14 -12.44
N LEU A 472 -9.47 2.74 -11.30
CA LEU A 472 -9.72 2.16 -9.97
C LEU A 472 -11.20 1.98 -9.68
N ARG A 473 -12.03 2.96 -10.09
CA ARG A 473 -13.48 2.88 -9.98
C ARG A 473 -14.06 1.78 -10.86
N ILE A 474 -13.56 1.64 -12.08
CA ILE A 474 -13.97 0.55 -12.99
C ILE A 474 -13.59 -0.80 -12.39
N ALA A 475 -12.36 -0.97 -11.93
CA ALA A 475 -11.92 -2.21 -11.29
C ALA A 475 -12.77 -2.54 -10.04
N ALA A 476 -13.10 -1.54 -9.24
CA ALA A 476 -13.99 -1.69 -8.10
C ALA A 476 -15.41 -2.10 -8.51
N GLN A 477 -15.97 -1.51 -9.56
CA GLN A 477 -17.27 -1.89 -10.09
C GLN A 477 -17.28 -3.34 -10.62
N VAL A 478 -16.21 -3.75 -11.30
CA VAL A 478 -16.05 -5.14 -11.77
C VAL A 478 -16.02 -6.11 -10.59
N ILE A 479 -15.35 -5.76 -9.49
CA ILE A 479 -15.32 -6.58 -8.28
C ILE A 479 -16.72 -6.71 -7.68
N LEU A 480 -17.51 -5.63 -7.62
CA LEU A 480 -18.90 -5.68 -7.13
C LEU A 480 -19.77 -6.58 -8.01
N ASP A 481 -19.69 -6.43 -9.33
CA ASP A 481 -20.51 -7.20 -10.26
C ASP A 481 -20.17 -8.71 -10.21
N LYS A 482 -18.89 -9.05 -9.99
CA LYS A 482 -18.40 -10.43 -10.04
C LYS A 482 -18.43 -11.16 -8.70
N LEU A 483 -18.39 -10.44 -7.58
CA LEU A 483 -18.39 -11.04 -6.24
C LEU A 483 -19.71 -10.78 -5.52
N PRO A 484 -20.65 -11.74 -5.50
CA PRO A 484 -22.01 -11.50 -4.98
C PRO A 484 -22.06 -11.20 -3.47
N ASN A 485 -21.02 -11.56 -2.73
CA ASN A 485 -20.92 -11.30 -1.30
C ASN A 485 -20.36 -9.91 -0.97
N VAL A 486 -19.76 -9.22 -1.95
CA VAL A 486 -19.14 -7.90 -1.77
C VAL A 486 -20.17 -6.83 -2.07
N LYS A 487 -20.30 -5.86 -1.16
CA LYS A 487 -21.19 -4.70 -1.32
C LYS A 487 -20.44 -3.37 -1.33
N THR A 488 -19.20 -3.39 -0.85
CA THR A 488 -18.37 -2.19 -0.72
C THR A 488 -16.95 -2.53 -1.12
N VAL A 489 -16.36 -1.72 -1.98
CA VAL A 489 -14.95 -1.83 -2.36
C VAL A 489 -14.22 -0.62 -1.81
N VAL A 490 -13.16 -0.87 -1.05
CA VAL A 490 -12.38 0.19 -0.41
C VAL A 490 -10.93 0.13 -0.85
N ASN A 491 -10.33 1.30 -0.95
CA ASN A 491 -8.90 1.50 -1.07
C ASN A 491 -8.37 2.09 0.24
N LYS A 492 -7.12 1.75 0.56
CA LYS A 492 -6.44 2.29 1.73
C LYS A 492 -5.60 3.50 1.30
N LEU A 493 -5.82 4.64 1.97
CA LEU A 493 -4.97 5.83 1.85
C LEU A 493 -3.72 5.67 2.76
N HIS A 494 -2.67 6.47 2.52
CA HIS A 494 -1.29 6.25 3.03
C HIS A 494 -1.13 6.13 4.57
N GLU A 495 0.10 5.76 4.98
CA GLU A 495 0.70 5.41 6.28
C GLU A 495 -0.13 5.38 7.59
N ILE A 496 0.21 4.40 8.45
CA ILE A 496 -0.30 4.25 9.82
C ILE A 496 0.36 5.32 10.69
N ASP A 497 -0.19 6.53 10.75
CA ASP A 497 0.40 7.62 11.54
C ASP A 497 -0.43 8.00 12.79
N SER A 498 -1.48 7.25 13.09
CA SER A 498 -2.27 7.46 14.30
C SER A 498 -1.86 6.51 15.44
N VAL A 499 -1.96 7.01 16.68
CA VAL A 499 -1.81 6.21 17.92
C VAL A 499 -2.72 4.97 17.91
N TYR A 500 -3.88 5.07 17.25
CA TYR A 500 -4.90 4.02 17.16
C TYR A 500 -4.76 3.09 15.94
N ARG A 501 -3.81 3.37 15.06
CA ARG A 501 -3.50 2.61 13.83
C ARG A 501 -4.68 2.36 12.90
N ASN A 502 -5.65 3.27 12.88
CA ASN A 502 -6.70 3.26 11.87
C ASN A 502 -6.16 3.74 10.52
N PHE A 503 -6.81 3.30 9.44
CA PHE A 503 -6.49 3.73 8.08
C PHE A 503 -7.56 4.68 7.60
N GLU A 504 -7.18 5.75 6.91
CA GLU A 504 -8.12 6.45 6.06
C GLU A 504 -8.49 5.55 4.89
N LEU A 505 -9.79 5.27 4.76
CA LEU A 505 -10.34 4.43 3.71
C LEU A 505 -11.07 5.31 2.70
N GLU A 506 -10.75 5.11 1.43
CA GLU A 506 -11.52 5.64 0.32
C GLU A 506 -12.48 4.57 -0.17
N ILE A 507 -13.77 4.90 -0.29
CA ILE A 507 -14.75 4.01 -0.91
C ILE A 507 -14.67 4.19 -2.43
N LEU A 508 -14.25 3.15 -3.14
CA LEU A 508 -14.13 3.16 -4.59
C LEU A 508 -15.48 2.90 -5.27
N ALA A 509 -16.27 1.97 -4.74
CA ALA A 509 -17.59 1.63 -5.26
C ALA A 509 -18.48 0.93 -4.21
N GLY A 510 -19.80 1.01 -4.41
CA GLY A 510 -20.80 0.31 -3.60
C GLY A 510 -21.31 1.08 -2.38
N ASP A 511 -21.96 0.38 -1.45
CA ASP A 511 -22.57 0.99 -0.27
C ASP A 511 -21.51 1.53 0.69
N PRO A 512 -21.64 2.73 1.27
CA PRO A 512 -20.66 3.30 2.20
C PRO A 512 -20.70 2.69 3.61
N ASN A 513 -20.94 1.38 3.70
CA ASN A 513 -21.03 0.65 4.96
C ASN A 513 -19.70 -0.06 5.29
N THR A 514 -18.98 0.49 6.26
CA THR A 514 -17.69 -0.03 6.74
C THR A 514 -17.82 -1.06 7.88
N ILE A 515 -19.04 -1.34 8.35
CA ILE A 515 -19.29 -2.30 9.44
C ILE A 515 -19.36 -3.72 8.88
N VAL A 516 -18.29 -4.47 9.07
CA VAL A 516 -18.14 -5.84 8.55
C VAL A 516 -18.58 -6.89 9.55
N LYS A 517 -18.97 -8.05 9.01
CA LYS A 517 -19.05 -9.30 9.76
C LYS A 517 -18.18 -10.35 9.07
N CYS A 518 -17.24 -10.94 9.79
CA CYS A 518 -16.37 -11.98 9.27
C CYS A 518 -16.25 -13.14 10.28
N ARG A 519 -15.73 -14.27 9.82
CA ARG A 519 -15.53 -15.46 10.66
C ARG A 519 -14.07 -15.85 10.65
N GLU A 520 -13.50 -16.06 11.83
CA GLU A 520 -12.10 -16.48 12.01
C GLU A 520 -11.98 -17.34 13.28
N CYS A 521 -11.12 -18.36 13.27
CA CYS A 521 -10.94 -19.30 14.40
C CYS A 521 -12.26 -19.81 15.01
N LYS A 522 -13.26 -20.12 14.16
CA LYS A 522 -14.64 -20.51 14.53
C LYS A 522 -15.49 -19.41 15.21
N ALA A 523 -14.92 -18.25 15.55
CA ALA A 523 -15.61 -17.08 16.09
C ALA A 523 -16.17 -16.18 14.98
N ILE A 524 -17.23 -15.44 15.30
CA ILE A 524 -17.84 -14.43 14.42
C ILE A 524 -17.46 -13.05 14.95
N PHE A 525 -16.77 -12.26 14.14
CA PHE A 525 -16.38 -10.90 14.47
C PHE A 525 -17.28 -9.90 13.76
N GLN A 526 -17.60 -8.82 14.46
CA GLN A 526 -18.21 -7.63 13.90
C GLN A 526 -17.43 -6.40 14.35
N PHE A 527 -17.10 -5.53 13.39
CA PHE A 527 -16.40 -4.28 13.66
C PHE A 527 -16.53 -3.28 12.52
N ASP A 528 -16.22 -2.01 12.80
CA ASP A 528 -16.10 -0.96 11.80
C ASP A 528 -14.67 -0.95 11.24
N PHE A 529 -14.49 -1.42 10.02
CA PHE A 529 -13.17 -1.57 9.37
C PHE A 529 -12.44 -0.23 9.18
N ALA A 530 -13.15 0.90 9.16
CA ALA A 530 -12.53 2.22 9.05
C ALA A 530 -11.89 2.70 10.38
N LYS A 531 -12.30 2.12 11.51
CA LYS A 531 -11.90 2.61 12.86
C LYS A 531 -10.98 1.67 13.61
N VAL A 532 -10.74 0.47 13.09
CA VAL A 532 -9.94 -0.56 13.75
C VAL A 532 -8.93 -1.17 12.79
N TYR A 533 -7.80 -1.64 13.31
CA TYR A 533 -6.85 -2.41 12.52
C TYR A 533 -7.29 -3.88 12.42
N TRP A 534 -7.48 -4.38 11.19
CA TRP A 534 -7.77 -5.79 10.91
C TRP A 534 -7.01 -6.27 9.68
N ASN A 535 -6.36 -7.43 9.76
CA ASN A 535 -5.59 -8.00 8.66
C ASN A 535 -5.88 -9.51 8.49
N PRO A 536 -6.65 -9.91 7.47
CA PRO A 536 -7.04 -11.32 7.29
C PRO A 536 -5.84 -12.25 6.97
N ARG A 537 -4.71 -11.69 6.52
CA ARG A 537 -3.48 -12.46 6.26
C ARG A 537 -2.76 -12.93 7.55
N LEU A 538 -3.24 -12.53 8.74
CA LEU A 538 -2.73 -13.01 10.03
C LEU A 538 -3.56 -14.19 10.60
N SER A 539 -4.62 -14.62 9.91
CA SER A 539 -5.53 -15.67 10.38
C SER A 539 -4.84 -16.99 10.72
N THR A 540 -3.86 -17.42 9.92
CA THR A 540 -3.08 -18.63 10.20
C THR A 540 -2.27 -18.53 11.48
N GLU A 541 -1.80 -17.33 11.82
CA GLU A 541 -1.05 -17.09 13.05
C GLU A 541 -1.98 -17.00 14.26
N HIS A 542 -3.16 -16.39 14.09
CA HIS A 542 -4.20 -16.40 15.11
C HIS A 542 -4.65 -17.82 15.43
N GLU A 543 -4.94 -18.64 14.41
CA GLU A 543 -5.32 -20.04 14.57
C GLU A 543 -4.26 -20.85 15.31
N ARG A 544 -2.98 -20.70 14.93
CA ARG A 544 -1.87 -21.37 15.62
C ARG A 544 -1.80 -21.05 17.12
N ILE A 545 -1.92 -19.79 17.51
CA ILE A 545 -1.89 -19.40 18.92
C ILE A 545 -3.08 -20.02 19.65
N VAL A 546 -4.28 -19.95 19.07
CA VAL A 546 -5.50 -20.52 19.65
C VAL A 546 -5.40 -22.04 19.81
N GLU A 547 -4.79 -22.76 18.88
CA GLU A 547 -4.56 -24.21 18.96
C GLU A 547 -3.60 -24.63 20.08
N ILE A 548 -2.67 -23.74 20.48
CA ILE A 548 -1.74 -24.00 21.58
C ILE A 548 -2.41 -23.78 22.95
N LEU A 549 -3.49 -23.01 23.01
CA LEU A 549 -4.24 -22.77 24.25
C LEU A 549 -5.01 -24.01 24.69
N ARG A 550 -5.24 -24.12 25.99
CA ARG A 550 -6.05 -25.17 26.61
C ARG A 550 -7.16 -24.57 27.47
N PRO A 551 -8.26 -25.29 27.71
CA PRO A 551 -9.24 -24.87 28.71
C PRO A 551 -8.54 -24.60 30.06
N ASN A 552 -8.98 -23.54 30.75
CA ASN A 552 -8.39 -23.05 32.01
C ASN A 552 -6.99 -22.41 31.91
N ASP A 553 -6.46 -22.15 30.71
CA ASP A 553 -5.30 -21.25 30.56
C ASP A 553 -5.72 -19.81 30.92
N ILE A 554 -4.76 -19.02 31.39
CA ILE A 554 -4.97 -17.59 31.72
C ILE A 554 -4.29 -16.77 30.64
N VAL A 555 -5.06 -15.99 29.89
CA VAL A 555 -4.56 -15.26 28.71
C VAL A 555 -4.66 -13.77 28.94
N PHE A 556 -3.52 -13.09 28.87
CA PHE A 556 -3.40 -11.64 28.86
C PHE A 556 -3.08 -11.18 27.43
N ASP A 557 -3.93 -10.36 26.82
CA ASP A 557 -3.67 -9.74 25.52
C ASP A 557 -3.56 -8.23 25.70
N VAL A 558 -2.37 -7.69 25.46
CA VAL A 558 -2.03 -6.28 25.75
C VAL A 558 -2.52 -5.34 24.66
N PHE A 559 -2.64 -5.86 23.42
CA PHE A 559 -2.99 -5.11 22.21
C PHE A 559 -4.04 -5.91 21.43
N ALA A 560 -5.17 -6.16 22.09
CA ALA A 560 -6.15 -7.14 21.67
C ALA A 560 -6.95 -6.74 20.42
N GLY A 561 -6.94 -5.48 20.00
CA GLY A 561 -7.77 -4.99 18.91
C GLY A 561 -9.25 -5.34 19.12
N VAL A 562 -9.90 -5.90 18.11
CA VAL A 562 -11.30 -6.39 18.19
C VAL A 562 -11.42 -7.79 18.82
N GLY A 563 -10.29 -8.36 19.26
CA GLY A 563 -10.17 -9.60 20.00
C GLY A 563 -9.91 -10.89 19.21
N PRO A 564 -9.06 -10.92 18.17
CA PRO A 564 -8.85 -12.12 17.35
C PRO A 564 -8.29 -13.32 18.14
N PHE A 565 -7.49 -13.09 19.20
CA PHE A 565 -7.04 -14.16 20.10
C PHE A 565 -7.99 -14.39 21.27
N VAL A 566 -8.44 -13.30 21.91
CA VAL A 566 -9.20 -13.38 23.18
C VAL A 566 -10.62 -13.90 23.00
N VAL A 567 -11.28 -13.64 21.87
CA VAL A 567 -12.62 -14.17 21.61
C VAL A 567 -12.57 -15.70 21.44
N PRO A 568 -11.71 -16.27 20.57
CA PRO A 568 -11.54 -17.73 20.50
C PRO A 568 -11.01 -18.35 21.80
N ALA A 569 -10.07 -17.70 22.50
CA ALA A 569 -9.56 -18.18 23.78
C ALA A 569 -10.68 -18.28 24.84
N SER A 570 -11.53 -17.26 24.92
CA SER A 570 -12.73 -17.29 25.76
C SER A 570 -13.66 -18.42 25.30
N MET A 571 -13.87 -18.63 24.00
CA MET A 571 -14.65 -19.77 23.44
C MET A 571 -14.00 -21.16 23.63
N LEU A 572 -12.72 -21.24 23.99
CA LEU A 572 -12.05 -22.50 24.37
C LEU A 572 -12.20 -22.83 25.85
N GLY A 573 -12.29 -21.81 26.70
CA GLY A 573 -12.52 -21.94 28.14
C GLY A 573 -11.40 -21.33 28.96
N CYS A 574 -10.62 -20.43 28.37
CA CYS A 574 -9.57 -19.69 29.04
C CYS A 574 -10.19 -18.53 29.84
N THR A 575 -9.55 -18.15 30.94
CA THR A 575 -9.80 -16.87 31.60
C THR A 575 -9.02 -15.80 30.86
N VAL A 576 -9.69 -14.79 30.33
CA VAL A 576 -9.05 -13.80 29.44
C VAL A 576 -9.08 -12.40 30.06
N TYR A 577 -7.95 -11.71 29.97
CA TYR A 577 -7.76 -10.31 30.32
C TYR A 577 -7.26 -9.58 29.07
N ALA A 578 -8.10 -8.75 28.46
CA ALA A 578 -7.82 -8.14 27.17
C ALA A 578 -7.77 -6.62 27.27
N ASN A 579 -6.77 -6.00 26.66
CA ASN A 579 -6.58 -4.56 26.63
C ASN A 579 -6.34 -4.07 25.21
N ASP A 580 -6.88 -2.90 24.88
CA ASP A 580 -6.46 -2.15 23.69
C ASP A 580 -6.63 -0.65 23.95
N ILE A 581 -5.70 0.18 23.48
CA ILE A 581 -5.76 1.63 23.68
C ILE A 581 -6.82 2.31 22.79
N ASN A 582 -7.21 1.70 21.67
CA ASN A 582 -8.24 2.23 20.78
C ASN A 582 -9.65 1.96 21.38
N PRO A 583 -10.44 3.00 21.67
CA PRO A 583 -11.77 2.84 22.26
C PRO A 583 -12.77 2.12 21.34
N GLU A 584 -12.62 2.22 20.01
CA GLU A 584 -13.45 1.46 19.08
C GLU A 584 -13.09 -0.02 19.08
N CYS A 585 -11.80 -0.37 19.21
CA CYS A 585 -11.38 -1.76 19.42
C CYS A 585 -12.00 -2.33 20.70
N PHE A 586 -11.92 -1.61 21.82
CA PHE A 586 -12.53 -2.00 23.09
C PHE A 586 -14.06 -2.23 22.96
N LYS A 587 -14.76 -1.30 22.33
CA LYS A 587 -16.21 -1.39 22.05
C LYS A 587 -16.55 -2.63 21.23
N TRP A 588 -15.86 -2.86 20.12
CA TRP A 588 -16.12 -4.01 19.24
C TRP A 588 -15.72 -5.33 19.89
N MET A 589 -14.62 -5.37 20.64
CA MET A 589 -14.21 -6.54 21.42
C MET A 589 -15.29 -6.95 22.45
N ASN A 590 -15.89 -5.99 23.16
CA ASN A 590 -16.99 -6.27 24.09
C ASN A 590 -18.21 -6.89 23.36
N ILE A 591 -18.56 -6.35 22.20
CA ILE A 591 -19.65 -6.88 21.36
C ILE A 591 -19.33 -8.30 20.89
N ASN A 592 -18.10 -8.54 20.42
CA ASN A 592 -17.66 -9.82 19.89
C ASN A 592 -17.59 -10.89 20.98
N LEU A 593 -17.07 -10.57 22.17
CA LEU A 593 -17.07 -11.48 23.31
C LEU A 593 -18.49 -11.90 23.66
N LYS A 594 -19.42 -10.94 23.83
CA LYS A 594 -20.83 -11.21 24.14
C LYS A 594 -21.51 -12.09 23.07
N LYS A 595 -21.26 -11.84 21.79
CA LYS A 595 -21.88 -12.59 20.68
C LYS A 595 -21.40 -14.03 20.56
N ASN A 596 -20.16 -14.29 20.95
CA ASN A 596 -19.56 -15.61 20.85
C ASN A 596 -19.61 -16.40 22.16
N GLN A 597 -20.21 -15.85 23.23
CA GLN A 597 -20.39 -16.58 24.49
C GLN A 597 -21.26 -17.83 24.30
N PRO A 598 -20.84 -19.00 24.83
CA PRO A 598 -21.67 -20.20 24.79
C PRO A 598 -22.88 -20.06 25.72
N LYS A 599 -24.08 -20.39 25.21
CA LYS A 599 -25.37 -20.24 25.92
C LYS A 599 -25.48 -20.98 27.25
N LYS A 600 -24.63 -21.99 27.50
CA LYS A 600 -24.72 -22.90 28.65
C LYS A 600 -23.71 -22.61 29.77
N LEU A 601 -22.69 -21.78 29.53
CA LEU A 601 -21.66 -21.50 30.51
C LEU A 601 -21.17 -20.06 30.33
N SER A 602 -21.47 -19.18 31.29
CA SER A 602 -20.87 -17.84 31.33
C SER A 602 -19.37 -17.99 31.57
N ARG A 603 -18.55 -17.49 30.66
CA ARG A 603 -17.10 -17.54 30.80
C ARG A 603 -16.56 -16.22 31.28
N GLU A 604 -15.58 -16.29 32.15
CA GLU A 604 -14.98 -15.11 32.77
C GLU A 604 -14.02 -14.43 31.78
N TYR A 605 -14.32 -13.17 31.48
CA TYR A 605 -13.46 -12.32 30.66
C TYR A 605 -13.48 -10.90 31.22
N HIS A 606 -12.32 -10.26 31.19
CA HIS A 606 -12.12 -8.89 31.65
C HIS A 606 -11.51 -8.08 30.51
N ILE A 607 -12.10 -6.92 30.23
CA ILE A 607 -11.67 -6.06 29.13
C ILE A 607 -11.34 -4.67 29.64
N PHE A 608 -10.30 -4.06 29.08
CA PHE A 608 -9.76 -2.76 29.51
C PHE A 608 -9.41 -1.89 28.30
N ASN A 609 -9.33 -0.58 28.56
CA ASN A 609 -8.93 0.43 27.58
C ASN A 609 -7.86 1.33 28.20
N PHE A 610 -6.68 0.77 28.45
CA PHE A 610 -5.53 1.42 29.08
C PHE A 610 -4.31 1.45 28.14
N ASP A 611 -3.33 2.28 28.48
CA ASP A 611 -1.99 2.12 27.92
C ASP A 611 -1.42 0.74 28.27
N GLY A 612 -0.63 0.15 27.36
CA GLY A 612 -0.10 -1.20 27.55
C GLY A 612 0.77 -1.35 28.81
N ARG A 613 1.55 -0.33 29.18
CA ARG A 613 2.37 -0.36 30.41
C ARG A 613 1.51 -0.24 31.65
N GLU A 614 0.48 0.60 31.61
CA GLU A 614 -0.48 0.73 32.70
C GLU A 614 -1.24 -0.58 32.92
N PHE A 615 -1.71 -1.22 31.84
CA PHE A 615 -2.36 -2.53 31.90
C PHE A 615 -1.46 -3.60 32.55
N PHE A 616 -0.17 -3.63 32.19
CA PHE A 616 0.77 -4.55 32.82
C PHE A 616 0.87 -4.34 34.34
N ARG A 617 1.10 -3.09 34.78
CA ARG A 617 1.34 -2.75 36.19
C ARG A 617 0.10 -2.88 37.06
N THR A 618 -1.07 -2.51 36.53
CA THR A 618 -2.30 -2.42 37.33
C THR A 618 -3.14 -3.69 37.26
N ILE A 619 -3.12 -4.41 36.13
CA ILE A 619 -3.96 -5.58 35.92
C ILE A 619 -3.10 -6.84 35.79
N ALA A 620 -2.22 -6.92 34.80
CA ALA A 620 -1.59 -8.20 34.45
C ALA A 620 -0.71 -8.74 35.59
N PHE A 621 0.26 -7.96 36.08
CA PHE A 621 1.19 -8.44 37.11
C PHE A 621 0.51 -8.78 38.44
N PRO A 622 -0.36 -7.93 39.03
CA PRO A 622 -1.03 -8.28 40.28
C PRO A 622 -1.85 -9.56 40.17
N HIS A 623 -2.54 -9.78 39.04
CA HIS A 623 -3.29 -11.01 38.82
C HIS A 623 -2.36 -12.22 38.65
N ILE A 624 -1.29 -12.09 37.87
CA ILE A 624 -0.30 -13.17 37.71
C ILE A 624 0.29 -13.58 39.07
N GLU A 625 0.70 -12.61 39.88
CA GLU A 625 1.24 -12.87 41.23
C GLU A 625 0.21 -13.54 42.14
N SER A 626 -1.04 -13.06 42.13
CA SER A 626 -2.14 -13.67 42.88
C SER A 626 -2.40 -15.11 42.45
N TYR A 627 -2.45 -15.40 41.14
CA TYR A 627 -2.65 -16.75 40.64
C TYR A 627 -1.51 -17.69 41.05
N GLN A 628 -0.26 -17.22 40.97
CA GLN A 628 0.90 -18.00 41.41
C GLN A 628 0.84 -18.31 42.91
N LYS A 629 0.52 -17.32 43.76
CA LYS A 629 0.35 -17.52 45.22
C LYS A 629 -0.72 -18.55 45.53
N GLN A 630 -1.90 -18.41 44.91
CA GLN A 630 -3.00 -19.35 45.11
C GLN A 630 -2.61 -20.78 44.73
N VAL A 631 -1.82 -20.98 43.68
CA VAL A 631 -1.36 -22.31 43.25
C VAL A 631 -0.30 -22.89 44.19
N VAL A 632 0.54 -22.06 44.81
CA VAL A 632 1.54 -22.48 45.79
C VAL A 632 0.88 -22.83 47.14
N GLU A 633 -0.11 -22.06 47.58
CA GLU A 633 -0.78 -22.22 48.88
C GLU A 633 -1.83 -23.35 48.89
N ASP A 634 -2.53 -23.58 47.77
CA ASP A 634 -3.64 -24.55 47.68
C ASP A 634 -3.23 -25.82 46.89
N LYS A 635 -2.95 -26.90 47.64
CA LYS A 635 -2.54 -28.19 47.08
C LYS A 635 -3.62 -28.88 46.21
N GLU A 636 -4.91 -28.61 46.44
CA GLU A 636 -6.01 -29.18 45.64
C GLU A 636 -6.15 -28.42 44.31
N LYS A 637 -6.03 -27.09 44.32
CA LYS A 637 -5.96 -26.29 43.08
C LYS A 637 -4.69 -26.56 42.28
N SER A 638 -3.57 -26.86 42.95
CA SER A 638 -2.32 -27.27 42.29
C SER A 638 -2.50 -28.53 41.41
N GLN A 639 -3.34 -29.48 41.82
CA GLN A 639 -3.66 -30.68 41.01
C GLN A 639 -4.55 -30.34 39.80
N HIS A 640 -5.57 -29.49 39.98
CA HIS A 640 -6.48 -29.06 38.90
C HIS A 640 -5.85 -28.09 37.88
N LEU A 641 -4.90 -27.25 38.29
CA LEU A 641 -4.19 -26.26 37.46
C LEU A 641 -2.81 -26.76 36.98
N SER A 642 -2.43 -28.00 37.31
CA SER A 642 -1.13 -28.62 36.95
C SER A 642 -0.81 -28.62 35.45
N ASN A 643 -1.83 -28.44 34.61
CA ASN A 643 -1.72 -28.38 33.14
C ASN A 643 -2.06 -27.01 32.53
N SER A 644 -2.42 -26.02 33.35
CA SER A 644 -2.68 -24.65 32.92
C SER A 644 -1.38 -23.87 32.79
N LYS A 645 -1.39 -22.86 31.92
CA LYS A 645 -0.28 -21.90 31.80
C LYS A 645 -0.81 -20.47 31.72
N ILE A 646 0.08 -19.53 32.01
CA ILE A 646 -0.17 -18.10 31.82
C ILE A 646 0.39 -17.73 30.44
N VAL A 647 -0.43 -17.10 29.61
CA VAL A 647 -0.06 -16.66 28.26
C VAL A 647 -0.18 -15.15 28.16
N ILE A 648 0.89 -14.49 27.75
CA ILE A 648 0.91 -13.05 27.48
C ILE A 648 1.11 -12.85 25.98
N LEU A 649 0.17 -12.17 25.33
CA LEU A 649 0.16 -11.87 23.91
C LEU A 649 0.43 -10.39 23.69
N MET A 650 1.41 -10.09 22.83
CA MET A 650 1.80 -8.72 22.49
C MET A 650 1.85 -8.57 20.96
N ASN A 651 0.68 -8.41 20.35
CA ASN A 651 0.51 -8.36 18.89
C ASN A 651 0.60 -6.95 18.30
N LEU A 652 1.65 -6.21 18.66
CA LEU A 652 1.93 -4.88 18.11
C LEU A 652 3.36 -4.82 17.55
N PRO A 653 3.65 -5.41 16.38
CA PRO A 653 5.02 -5.71 15.97
C PRO A 653 5.97 -4.51 15.81
N GLY A 654 5.42 -3.30 15.64
CA GLY A 654 6.23 -2.09 15.57
C GLY A 654 6.76 -1.62 16.93
N LEU A 655 6.05 -1.93 18.01
CA LEU A 655 6.31 -1.37 19.34
C LEU A 655 6.41 -2.41 20.45
N ALA A 656 5.92 -3.65 20.27
CA ALA A 656 5.77 -4.63 21.34
C ALA A 656 7.07 -4.89 22.12
N LEU A 657 8.23 -4.94 21.45
CA LEU A 657 9.52 -5.09 22.14
C LEU A 657 9.78 -3.97 23.16
N THR A 658 9.34 -2.74 22.89
CA THR A 658 9.58 -1.61 23.79
C THR A 658 8.82 -1.73 25.11
N PHE A 659 7.75 -2.52 25.17
CA PHE A 659 6.96 -2.78 26.37
C PHE A 659 7.53 -3.94 27.23
N LEU A 660 8.56 -4.63 26.75
CA LEU A 660 9.26 -5.66 27.52
C LEU A 660 10.14 -5.04 28.63
N ASP A 661 10.39 -3.73 28.58
CA ASP A 661 11.04 -2.95 29.65
C ASP A 661 10.34 -3.15 31.00
N VAL A 662 9.00 -3.05 31.02
CA VAL A 662 8.15 -3.20 32.20
C VAL A 662 8.16 -4.65 32.71
N ILE A 663 8.27 -5.63 31.81
CA ILE A 663 8.45 -7.04 32.19
C ILE A 663 9.84 -7.26 32.79
N SER A 664 10.89 -6.67 32.21
CA SER A 664 12.27 -6.76 32.73
C SER A 664 12.39 -6.17 34.14
N GLU A 665 11.79 -5.00 34.35
CA GLU A 665 11.65 -4.35 35.66
C GLU A 665 10.93 -5.29 36.65
N TRP A 666 9.76 -5.80 36.27
CA TRP A 666 8.95 -6.68 37.12
C TRP A 666 9.67 -7.98 37.48
N LEU A 667 10.39 -8.60 36.55
CA LEU A 667 11.17 -9.82 36.79
C LEU A 667 12.33 -9.60 37.76
N SER A 668 12.86 -8.37 37.85
CA SER A 668 13.97 -8.01 38.73
C SER A 668 13.53 -7.76 40.18
N MET A 669 12.23 -7.65 40.44
CA MET A 669 11.66 -7.47 41.78
C MET A 669 11.29 -8.81 42.43
N ASN A 670 11.32 -8.90 43.76
CA ASN A 670 10.83 -10.05 44.56
C ASN A 670 11.30 -11.42 44.03
N ILE A 671 12.59 -11.55 43.68
CA ILE A 671 13.13 -12.74 43.01
C ILE A 671 12.88 -14.02 43.82
N GLU A 672 13.12 -13.98 45.14
CA GLU A 672 12.93 -15.13 46.04
C GLU A 672 11.49 -15.67 46.03
N GLU A 673 10.50 -14.78 45.91
CA GLU A 673 9.09 -15.15 45.80
C GLU A 673 8.80 -15.77 44.42
N LYS A 674 9.36 -15.20 43.36
CA LYS A 674 9.18 -15.65 41.97
C LYS A 674 9.82 -17.02 41.71
N GLU A 675 10.88 -17.39 42.42
CA GLU A 675 11.49 -18.74 42.33
C GLU A 675 10.52 -19.86 42.75
N GLN A 676 9.57 -19.54 43.63
CA GLN A 676 8.58 -20.49 44.13
C GLN A 676 7.45 -20.76 43.13
N TRP A 677 7.29 -19.91 42.11
CA TRP A 677 6.22 -20.02 41.12
C TRP A 677 6.22 -21.34 40.36
N ILE A 678 5.02 -21.84 40.08
CA ILE A 678 4.79 -23.19 39.55
C ILE A 678 4.22 -23.13 38.13
N LEU A 679 3.32 -22.18 37.85
CA LEU A 679 2.71 -22.07 36.53
C LEU A 679 3.71 -21.48 35.53
N PRO A 680 3.93 -22.12 34.37
CA PRO A 680 4.79 -21.56 33.34
C PRO A 680 4.14 -20.32 32.71
N ILE A 681 4.96 -19.31 32.41
CA ILE A 681 4.54 -18.08 31.74
C ILE A 681 5.12 -18.08 30.32
N HIS A 682 4.23 -17.99 29.34
CA HIS A 682 4.55 -17.97 27.92
C HIS A 682 4.24 -16.58 27.36
N ILE A 683 5.26 -15.87 26.91
CA ILE A 683 5.11 -14.54 26.30
C ILE A 683 5.32 -14.68 24.79
N TYR A 684 4.32 -14.32 23.99
CA TYR A 684 4.41 -14.24 22.55
C TYR A 684 4.50 -12.78 22.13
N CYS A 685 5.72 -12.33 21.83
CA CYS A 685 6.02 -10.96 21.43
C CYS A 685 6.28 -10.89 19.93
N TYR A 686 5.40 -10.21 19.19
CA TYR A 686 5.59 -10.00 17.77
C TYR A 686 6.49 -8.80 17.51
N THR A 687 7.32 -8.86 16.47
CA THR A 687 8.23 -7.75 16.12
C THR A 687 8.57 -7.76 14.63
N PHE A 688 8.96 -6.60 14.08
CA PHE A 688 9.54 -6.54 12.75
C PHE A 688 11.06 -6.72 12.80
N SER A 689 11.60 -7.43 11.81
CA SER A 689 13.03 -7.54 11.54
C SER A 689 13.37 -6.95 10.18
N ARG A 690 14.48 -6.21 10.13
CA ARG A 690 15.04 -5.62 8.89
C ARG A 690 16.49 -6.06 8.63
N GLY A 691 17.02 -6.95 9.48
CA GLY A 691 18.39 -7.47 9.33
C GLY A 691 18.48 -8.55 8.25
N GLU A 692 19.70 -8.79 7.75
CA GLU A 692 19.97 -9.90 6.81
C GLU A 692 19.66 -11.26 7.45
N ASP A 693 20.08 -11.46 8.70
CA ASP A 693 19.62 -12.55 9.55
C ASP A 693 18.51 -12.06 10.49
N ARG A 694 17.29 -12.45 10.15
CA ARG A 694 16.07 -12.12 10.90
C ARG A 694 16.06 -12.60 12.34
N VAL A 695 16.71 -13.73 12.64
CA VAL A 695 16.73 -14.30 13.99
C VAL A 695 17.76 -13.56 14.83
N GLU A 696 18.96 -13.33 14.29
CA GLU A 696 20.02 -12.63 15.01
C GLU A 696 19.66 -11.17 15.32
N ASP A 697 18.99 -10.47 14.41
CA ASP A 697 18.49 -9.11 14.66
C ASP A 697 17.52 -9.06 15.85
N VAL A 698 16.50 -9.93 15.84
CA VAL A 698 15.52 -9.97 16.95
C VAL A 698 16.18 -10.43 18.25
N ARG A 699 17.10 -11.40 18.19
CA ARG A 699 17.86 -11.90 19.34
C ARG A 699 18.68 -10.79 19.99
N THR A 700 19.44 -10.04 19.20
CA THR A 700 20.28 -8.94 19.68
C THR A 700 19.44 -7.89 20.40
N ARG A 701 18.33 -7.47 19.81
CA ARG A 701 17.42 -6.48 20.42
C ARG A 701 16.76 -7.00 21.69
N LEU A 702 16.34 -8.26 21.73
CA LEU A 702 15.77 -8.87 22.94
C LEU A 702 16.80 -8.98 24.06
N LYS A 703 18.04 -9.35 23.76
CA LYS A 703 19.09 -9.53 24.78
C LYS A 703 19.45 -8.22 25.48
N LEU A 704 19.35 -7.09 24.77
CA LEU A 704 19.52 -5.76 25.37
C LEU A 704 18.43 -5.42 26.39
N ILE A 705 17.19 -5.89 26.19
CA ILE A 705 16.04 -5.56 27.04
C ILE A 705 15.87 -6.57 28.18
N LEU A 706 16.12 -7.85 27.90
CA LEU A 706 15.99 -8.97 28.84
C LEU A 706 17.35 -9.69 28.99
N PRO A 707 18.35 -9.06 29.63
CA PRO A 707 19.70 -9.62 29.75
C PRO A 707 19.71 -10.93 30.54
N ASN A 708 18.82 -11.05 31.53
CA ASN A 708 18.74 -12.17 32.47
C ASN A 708 17.98 -13.40 31.93
N VAL A 709 17.37 -13.31 30.73
CA VAL A 709 16.71 -14.44 30.09
C VAL A 709 17.71 -15.19 29.22
N ASN A 710 17.80 -16.51 29.39
CA ASN A 710 18.73 -17.34 28.64
C ASN A 710 18.21 -17.64 27.22
N ASN A 711 19.13 -17.96 26.31
CA ASN A 711 18.78 -18.17 24.90
C ASN A 711 17.91 -19.42 24.67
N ASP A 712 18.03 -20.45 25.50
CA ASP A 712 17.22 -21.67 25.48
C ASP A 712 15.75 -21.42 25.90
N GLN A 713 15.50 -20.33 26.63
CA GLN A 713 14.17 -19.91 27.04
C GLN A 713 13.41 -19.19 25.92
N ILE A 714 14.09 -18.79 24.84
CA ILE A 714 13.51 -18.01 23.74
C ILE A 714 13.53 -18.82 22.45
N SER A 715 12.37 -18.93 21.80
CA SER A 715 12.27 -19.46 20.44
C SER A 715 11.78 -18.38 19.47
N TYR A 716 12.26 -18.43 18.23
CA TYR A 716 11.97 -17.44 17.20
C TYR A 716 11.23 -18.11 16.07
N ARG A 717 10.12 -17.51 15.64
CA ARG A 717 9.34 -18.00 14.51
C ARG A 717 9.14 -16.90 13.48
N PHE A 718 9.42 -17.24 12.23
CA PHE A 718 9.01 -16.43 11.09
C PHE A 718 7.50 -16.53 10.91
N VAL A 719 6.83 -15.37 10.85
CA VAL A 719 5.38 -15.29 10.64
C VAL A 719 5.10 -15.06 9.16
N ARG A 720 5.69 -14.00 8.58
CA ARG A 720 5.53 -13.63 7.17
C ARG A 720 6.47 -12.49 6.78
N GLN A 721 6.67 -12.31 5.47
CA GLN A 721 7.22 -11.08 4.92
C GLN A 721 6.11 -10.00 4.87
N VAL A 722 6.44 -8.77 5.26
CA VAL A 722 5.49 -7.64 5.31
C VAL A 722 5.72 -6.70 4.13
N ALA A 723 6.99 -6.41 3.85
CA ALA A 723 7.46 -5.61 2.73
C ALA A 723 8.89 -6.09 2.36
N PRO A 724 9.47 -5.64 1.23
CA PRO A 724 10.88 -5.88 0.95
C PRO A 724 11.74 -5.49 2.16
N ASN A 725 12.64 -6.39 2.59
CA ASN A 725 13.51 -6.21 3.76
C ASN A 725 12.78 -5.95 5.09
N LYS A 726 11.52 -6.36 5.22
CA LYS A 726 10.75 -6.24 6.47
C LYS A 726 9.97 -7.53 6.76
N ASP A 727 10.55 -8.36 7.61
CA ASP A 727 9.97 -9.62 8.06
C ASP A 727 9.24 -9.44 9.39
N MET A 728 8.10 -10.12 9.56
CA MET A 728 7.40 -10.22 10.83
C MET A 728 7.82 -11.51 11.53
N MET A 729 8.31 -11.36 12.76
CA MET A 729 8.80 -12.43 13.63
C MET A 729 7.95 -12.49 14.90
N CYS A 730 7.85 -13.68 15.48
CA CYS A 730 7.33 -13.90 16.83
C CYS A 730 8.45 -14.45 17.70
N ALA A 731 8.79 -13.73 18.77
CA ALA A 731 9.66 -14.23 19.83
C ALA A 731 8.78 -14.83 20.93
N HIS A 732 8.94 -16.13 21.17
CA HIS A 732 8.25 -16.86 22.23
C HIS A 732 9.22 -17.07 23.39
N ILE A 733 8.96 -16.37 24.50
CA ILE A 733 9.76 -16.39 25.72
C ILE A 733 9.04 -17.28 26.75
N ARG A 734 9.76 -18.23 27.33
CA ARG A 734 9.26 -19.16 28.37
C ARG A 734 9.91 -18.84 29.70
N LEU A 735 9.11 -18.47 30.69
CA LEU A 735 9.56 -18.15 32.05
C LEU A 735 8.94 -19.14 33.04
N PHE A 736 9.68 -19.47 34.08
CA PHE A 736 9.24 -20.35 35.19
C PHE A 736 8.78 -21.76 34.75
N ASP A 737 9.28 -22.25 33.61
CA ASP A 737 8.98 -23.60 33.10
C ASP A 737 9.84 -24.66 33.80
N LYS A 738 9.33 -25.18 34.92
CA LYS A 738 10.04 -26.18 35.76
C LYS A 738 10.10 -27.59 35.12
N LYS A 739 9.39 -27.85 34.01
CA LYS A 739 9.38 -29.17 33.34
C LYS A 739 10.70 -29.52 32.61
N ASN A 740 11.60 -28.55 32.40
CA ASN A 740 12.90 -28.79 31.74
C ASN A 740 14.06 -29.10 32.71
N LYS A 741 13.86 -29.12 34.03
CA LYS A 741 14.96 -29.39 34.98
C LYS A 741 15.27 -30.88 35.16
N ASP A 742 14.33 -31.79 34.88
CA ASP A 742 14.52 -33.23 35.14
C ASP A 742 15.26 -34.01 34.02
N ASP A 743 15.43 -33.44 32.82
CA ASP A 743 16.16 -34.12 31.72
C ASP A 743 17.68 -33.83 31.69
N SER A 744 18.20 -33.03 32.61
CA SER A 744 19.64 -32.69 32.68
C SER A 744 20.46 -33.51 33.69
N LEU A 745 19.88 -34.54 34.31
CA LEU A 745 20.56 -35.42 35.26
C LEU A 745 20.54 -36.90 34.88
N THR A 746 20.77 -37.24 33.61
CA THR A 746 21.35 -38.54 33.23
C THR A 746 22.00 -38.46 31.84
N VAL A 747 23.16 -37.81 31.74
CA VAL A 747 24.10 -38.09 30.65
C VAL A 747 25.26 -38.87 31.25
N LYS A 748 25.20 -40.20 31.16
CA LYS A 748 26.42 -41.01 31.21
C LYS A 748 27.25 -40.63 29.99
N PRO A 749 28.58 -40.47 30.12
CA PRO A 749 29.42 -40.15 28.97
C PRO A 749 29.37 -41.33 27.99
N MET A 750 28.85 -41.12 26.79
CA MET A 750 28.95 -42.08 25.69
C MET A 750 30.27 -41.84 24.95
N ASP A 751 31.00 -42.94 24.74
CA ASP A 751 32.30 -43.00 24.07
C ASP A 751 32.26 -42.49 22.63
N ASN A 752 33.33 -41.79 22.25
CA ASN A 752 33.51 -41.04 21.01
C ASN A 752 33.76 -41.87 19.74
N ASN A 753 33.37 -43.15 19.69
CA ASN A 753 33.76 -44.05 18.58
C ASN A 753 32.65 -44.53 17.63
N ASP A 754 31.36 -44.21 17.87
CA ASP A 754 30.26 -44.74 17.03
C ASP A 754 29.69 -43.75 15.99
N LEU A 755 30.18 -42.50 15.93
CA LEU A 755 29.68 -41.47 15.00
C LEU A 755 30.35 -41.49 13.62
N ILE A 756 31.43 -42.24 13.42
CA ILE A 756 32.17 -42.25 12.14
C ILE A 756 31.64 -43.32 11.17
N VAL A 757 30.86 -44.31 11.62
CA VAL A 757 30.45 -45.45 10.77
C VAL A 757 29.04 -45.29 10.15
N LYS A 758 28.19 -44.37 10.63
CA LYS A 758 26.81 -44.24 10.11
C LYS A 758 26.57 -43.14 9.07
N GLN A 759 27.54 -42.27 8.80
CA GLN A 759 27.40 -41.20 7.81
C GLN A 759 27.90 -41.55 6.40
N PHE A 760 28.41 -42.78 6.19
CA PHE A 760 28.97 -43.22 4.90
C PHE A 760 28.12 -44.23 4.11
N GLN A 761 26.92 -44.60 4.57
CA GLN A 761 26.11 -45.67 3.94
C GLN A 761 24.74 -45.26 3.38
N GLN A 762 24.46 -43.97 3.17
CA GLN A 762 23.18 -43.53 2.56
C GLN A 762 23.31 -42.76 1.23
N ASN A 763 24.50 -42.77 0.60
CA ASN A 763 24.71 -42.11 -0.70
C ASN A 763 25.00 -43.07 -1.87
N PHE A 764 24.69 -44.37 -1.76
CA PHE A 764 24.67 -45.28 -2.92
C PHE A 764 23.60 -46.37 -2.72
N SER A 765 22.80 -46.62 -3.78
CA SER A 765 21.67 -47.57 -3.96
C SER A 765 20.35 -47.20 -3.26
N GLU A 766 19.21 -46.99 -3.92
CA GLU A 766 18.70 -47.23 -5.29
C GLU A 766 18.09 -45.97 -5.92
#